data_AF-A0A7X6UYL2-F1
#
_entry.id   AF-A0A7X6UYL2-F1
#
_cell.length_a   1.000
_cell.length_b   1.000
_cell.length_c   1.000
_cell.angle_alpha   90.00
_cell.angle_beta   90.00
_cell.angle_gamma   90.00
#
_symmetry.space_group_name_H-M   'P 1'
#
loop_
_entity.id
_entity.type
_entity.pdbx_description
1 polymer ?
#
loop_
_entity_poly.entity_id
_entity_poly.type
_entity_poly.pdbx_seq_one_letter_code
_entity_poly.pdbx_strand_id
1 'polypeptide(L)'
;MIFAQFGSERVFLGSLNYQGQHSAPAELVSEGALSPSILQRSSAESNAFLLVRKAGFLPETLTVTSLDAKDLGNIVLKTDPLEARIDSVMDLMSLDDKIGQMTQGNAEGGTSSGGFNWGSALQGGGGYLASFANSAWSKNIPVSYGKDNVHGMGDVAGATIFPHNIGLGATRDSALVRRIGEAIAKEMWAANIDLNFSPSIGVPRDERWGRVYEGYGETPELAVEMGAAMVRGLQGDKYNADWRVISTAKHFLADGSTDKGYDRGNANISDQELREIHLPGYEAVVEQGVLSVMASFNQINGVHQHIDSLRMTGWLKTELAFDGYIIADWEGIENSRTPGEAGDYSGQNTGTSSSESIRKAINAGIDMGMVPDSYRSFSSTLKSLVNSGDVSQNRIDDAVRRILRAKFRAGRMDNPNGPSEYRSKSALIGASAHRDIAREAVRKSMVLLKNESGILPISKNAKVFVTGIFAENIGYQCGGWTRGWQGGSGNSGFPGGTNILSGMKQVAPSATFTSSAQDADLVVYVVGEKPYAEWYGDYRGHDFEGQIFQSYDWGGGPTFRSIESLGYLSQIDEYHNAGKKVVTVFITGRPLPISPLITASDAFMVAWLPGTEGAGVADVLFGDHAPTGKLPHSWPASASQIPINVGDGKTPLYEYGYGLSY
;
A
#
# COMPACT_ATOMS: atom_id res chain seq x y z
N MET A 1 -8.40 24.57 9.70
CA MET A 1 -8.98 24.10 8.44
C MET A 1 -10.40 23.66 8.70
N ILE A 2 -11.33 24.04 7.84
CA ILE A 2 -12.74 23.69 7.94
C ILE A 2 -13.18 23.05 6.64
N PHE A 3 -13.79 21.87 6.76
CA PHE A 3 -14.39 21.15 5.65
C PHE A 3 -15.86 20.90 5.94
N ALA A 4 -16.74 21.09 4.95
CA ALA A 4 -18.09 20.54 4.98
C ALA A 4 -18.08 19.13 4.39
N GLN A 5 -18.86 18.23 4.99
CA GLN A 5 -19.18 16.93 4.42
C GLN A 5 -20.66 16.91 4.01
N PHE A 6 -20.96 16.49 2.78
CA PHE A 6 -22.30 16.29 2.22
C PHE A 6 -22.39 14.87 1.65
N GLY A 7 -23.06 13.95 2.36
CA GLY A 7 -22.98 12.53 2.03
C GLY A 7 -21.52 12.03 1.99
N SER A 8 -21.07 11.54 0.83
CA SER A 8 -19.67 11.12 0.59
C SER A 8 -18.76 12.24 0.06
N GLU A 9 -19.30 13.42 -0.27
CA GLU A 9 -18.56 14.54 -0.84
C GLU A 9 -17.99 15.46 0.25
N ARG A 10 -16.70 15.80 0.17
CA ARG A 10 -16.00 16.69 1.11
C ARG A 10 -15.61 17.99 0.42
N VAL A 11 -15.95 19.12 1.01
CA VAL A 11 -15.69 20.46 0.46
C VAL A 11 -14.87 21.29 1.44
N PHE A 12 -13.73 21.80 1.01
CA PHE A 12 -12.96 22.76 1.79
C PHE A 12 -13.67 24.12 1.82
N LEU A 13 -13.94 24.66 3.01
CA LEU A 13 -14.66 25.94 3.18
C LEU A 13 -13.74 27.11 3.54
N GLY A 14 -12.51 26.82 3.97
CA GLY A 14 -11.55 27.84 4.37
C GLY A 14 -10.74 27.48 5.61
N SER A 15 -9.91 28.45 6.03
CA SER A 15 -9.02 28.32 7.17
C SER A 15 -9.53 29.13 8.37
N LEU A 16 -9.10 28.73 9.58
CA LEU A 16 -9.38 29.48 10.80
C LEU A 16 -8.12 30.23 11.19
N ASN A 17 -8.21 31.54 11.31
CA ASN A 17 -7.15 32.36 11.87
C ASN A 17 -7.31 32.40 13.39
N TYR A 18 -6.58 31.53 14.08
CA TYR A 18 -6.56 31.47 15.53
C TYR A 18 -5.32 32.17 16.08
N GLN A 19 -5.51 33.28 16.81
CA GLN A 19 -4.44 34.07 17.43
C GLN A 19 -4.35 33.93 18.97
N GLY A 20 -5.09 33.00 19.58
CA GLY A 20 -5.07 32.77 21.04
C GLY A 20 -4.05 31.72 21.50
N GLN A 21 -3.80 31.61 22.81
CA GLN A 21 -2.96 30.55 23.39
C GLN A 21 -3.76 29.41 24.03
N HIS A 22 -5.03 29.59 24.37
CA HIS A 22 -5.93 28.54 24.90
C HIS A 22 -7.38 28.83 24.50
N SER A 23 -8.12 27.79 24.07
CA SER A 23 -9.58 27.76 23.81
C SER A 23 -10.25 29.14 23.65
N ALA A 24 -10.01 29.79 22.52
CA ALA A 24 -10.59 31.11 22.23
C ALA A 24 -11.42 31.02 20.94
N PRO A 25 -12.48 31.83 20.80
CA PRO A 25 -13.25 31.90 19.56
C PRO A 25 -12.33 32.32 18.41
N ALA A 26 -12.35 31.56 17.32
CA ALA A 26 -11.66 31.91 16.08
C ALA A 26 -12.67 32.47 15.07
N GLU A 27 -12.33 33.60 14.44
CA GLU A 27 -13.09 34.09 13.29
C GLU A 27 -12.72 33.32 12.03
N LEU A 28 -13.75 32.96 11.28
CA LEU A 28 -13.65 32.23 10.03
C LEU A 28 -13.40 33.21 8.90
N VAL A 29 -12.25 33.10 8.26
CA VAL A 29 -11.93 33.88 7.07
C VAL A 29 -12.20 32.98 5.87
N SER A 30 -13.34 33.16 5.21
CA SER A 30 -13.62 32.42 3.98
C SER A 30 -12.75 32.99 2.85
N GLU A 31 -11.84 32.19 2.32
CA GLU A 31 -11.13 32.52 1.08
C GLU A 31 -11.95 31.96 -0.10
N GLY A 32 -13.01 32.67 -0.47
CA GLY A 32 -13.86 32.34 -1.61
C GLY A 32 -15.36 32.39 -1.30
N ALA A 33 -16.15 32.80 -2.30
CA ALA A 33 -17.59 32.67 -2.24
C ALA A 33 -17.97 31.19 -2.38
N LEU A 34 -18.73 30.65 -1.43
CA LEU A 34 -19.32 29.32 -1.58
C LEU A 34 -20.16 29.29 -2.85
N SER A 35 -19.95 28.29 -3.71
CA SER A 35 -20.73 28.15 -4.95
C SER A 35 -22.24 28.10 -4.64
N PRO A 36 -23.09 28.81 -5.40
CA PRO A 36 -24.56 28.74 -5.27
C PRO A 36 -25.13 27.32 -5.33
N SER A 37 -24.44 26.39 -6.02
CA SER A 37 -24.85 24.98 -6.09
C SER A 37 -24.71 24.23 -4.75
N ILE A 38 -23.72 24.59 -3.92
CA ILE A 38 -23.47 24.00 -2.61
C ILE A 38 -24.56 24.44 -1.62
N LEU A 39 -24.95 25.72 -1.71
CA LEU A 39 -26.01 26.30 -0.88
C LEU A 39 -27.38 25.66 -1.17
N GLN A 40 -27.71 25.37 -2.45
CA GLN A 40 -28.98 24.71 -2.79
C GLN A 40 -29.07 23.26 -2.29
N ARG A 41 -27.97 22.48 -2.34
CA ARG A 41 -27.95 21.08 -1.87
C ARG A 41 -28.20 20.95 -0.37
N SER A 42 -27.69 21.89 0.43
CA SER A 42 -27.82 21.86 1.90
C SER A 42 -29.25 21.98 2.41
N SER A 43 -30.15 22.60 1.64
CA SER A 43 -31.57 22.68 2.02
C SER A 43 -32.29 21.33 1.98
N ALA A 44 -31.69 20.31 1.34
CA ALA A 44 -32.28 18.99 1.15
C ALA A 44 -31.64 17.88 2.02
N GLU A 45 -30.46 18.08 2.61
CA GLU A 45 -29.76 17.07 3.40
C GLU A 45 -29.79 17.39 4.91
N SER A 46 -30.29 16.45 5.72
CA SER A 46 -30.50 16.65 7.17
C SER A 46 -29.25 16.51 8.05
N ASN A 47 -28.06 16.25 7.47
CA ASN A 47 -26.86 15.80 8.22
C ASN A 47 -25.55 16.47 7.73
N ALA A 48 -25.52 17.79 7.55
CA ALA A 48 -24.28 18.50 7.24
C ALA A 48 -23.45 18.75 8.52
N PHE A 49 -22.14 18.51 8.45
CA PHE A 49 -21.21 18.80 9.56
C PHE A 49 -19.93 19.46 9.07
N LEU A 50 -19.35 20.33 9.91
CA LEU A 50 -18.00 20.85 9.76
C LEU A 50 -17.01 19.98 10.50
N LEU A 51 -15.95 19.58 9.80
CA LEU A 51 -14.77 19.00 10.42
C LEU A 51 -13.72 20.08 10.58
N VAL A 52 -13.39 20.40 11.83
CA VAL A 52 -12.40 21.40 12.18
C VAL A 52 -11.11 20.72 12.63
N ARG A 53 -10.00 21.03 11.96
CA ARG A 53 -8.68 20.49 12.26
C ARG A 53 -7.59 21.55 12.22
N LYS A 54 -6.61 21.41 13.11
CA LYS A 54 -5.35 22.16 13.13
C LYS A 54 -4.29 21.26 13.75
N ALA A 55 -3.05 21.31 13.24
CA ALA A 55 -1.94 20.54 13.79
C ALA A 55 -1.76 20.84 15.29
N GLY A 56 -1.66 19.79 16.11
CA GLY A 56 -1.63 19.88 17.58
C GLY A 56 -2.98 20.16 18.27
N PHE A 57 -4.11 20.07 17.54
CA PHE A 57 -5.45 20.22 18.10
C PHE A 57 -6.29 18.97 17.82
N LEU A 58 -7.21 18.66 18.74
CA LEU A 58 -8.15 17.56 18.56
C LEU A 58 -9.14 17.90 17.45
N PRO A 59 -9.46 16.94 16.56
CA PRO A 59 -10.47 17.15 15.53
C PRO A 59 -11.85 17.30 16.18
N GLU A 60 -12.60 18.33 15.79
CA GLU A 60 -13.99 18.52 16.22
C GLU A 60 -14.95 18.43 15.02
N THR A 61 -16.13 17.86 15.27
CA THR A 61 -17.24 17.81 14.30
C THR A 61 -18.37 18.68 14.82
N LEU A 62 -18.79 19.68 14.04
CA LEU A 62 -19.86 20.61 14.38
C LEU A 62 -21.03 20.42 13.43
N THR A 63 -22.26 20.33 13.94
CA THR A 63 -23.46 20.24 13.09
C THR A 63 -23.73 21.58 12.43
N VAL A 64 -24.02 21.59 11.13
CA VAL A 64 -24.35 22.80 10.37
C VAL A 64 -25.86 22.91 10.29
N THR A 65 -26.44 23.95 10.93
CA THR A 65 -27.87 24.27 10.82
C THR A 65 -28.19 25.18 9.62
N SER A 66 -27.21 25.96 9.14
CA SER A 66 -27.23 26.76 7.91
C SER A 66 -25.80 26.96 7.41
N LEU A 67 -25.60 27.03 6.08
CA LEU A 67 -24.27 27.14 5.45
C LEU A 67 -23.72 28.58 5.35
N ASP A 68 -24.38 29.56 5.96
CA ASP A 68 -23.79 30.90 5.99
C ASP A 68 -22.58 30.89 6.93
N ALA A 69 -21.40 31.21 6.39
CA ALA A 69 -20.16 31.31 7.18
C ALA A 69 -20.28 32.27 8.37
N LYS A 70 -21.24 33.20 8.33
CA LYS A 70 -21.57 34.13 9.42
C LYS A 70 -22.36 33.48 10.57
N ASP A 71 -23.01 32.35 10.33
CA ASP A 71 -23.91 31.68 11.29
C ASP A 71 -23.27 30.50 12.03
N LEU A 72 -22.00 30.17 11.73
CA LEU A 72 -21.31 29.01 12.33
C LEU A 72 -20.98 29.17 13.83
N GLY A 73 -21.21 30.36 14.38
CA GLY A 73 -20.92 30.66 15.78
C GLY A 73 -19.43 30.60 16.12
N ASN A 74 -19.13 30.45 17.41
CA ASN A 74 -17.75 30.36 17.91
C ASN A 74 -17.21 28.93 17.77
N ILE A 75 -16.19 28.74 16.94
CA ILE A 75 -15.44 27.48 16.86
C ILE A 75 -14.34 27.48 17.93
N VAL A 76 -14.40 26.52 18.86
CA VAL A 76 -13.40 26.37 19.93
C VAL A 76 -12.42 25.28 19.56
N LEU A 77 -11.19 25.65 19.24
CA LEU A 77 -10.12 24.68 19.04
C LEU A 77 -9.62 24.16 20.40
N LYS A 78 -9.72 22.84 20.61
CA LYS A 78 -9.16 22.17 21.78
C LYS A 78 -7.75 21.66 21.47
N THR A 79 -6.76 22.21 22.15
CA THR A 79 -5.38 21.71 22.06
C THR A 79 -5.34 20.25 22.47
N ASP A 80 -4.63 19.42 21.71
CA ASP A 80 -4.38 18.04 22.09
C ASP A 80 -3.52 18.05 23.37
N PRO A 81 -4.01 17.50 24.50
CA PRO A 81 -3.24 17.49 25.75
C PRO A 81 -1.90 16.76 25.60
N LEU A 82 -1.75 15.95 24.55
CA LEU A 82 -0.49 15.32 24.19
C LEU A 82 0.63 16.34 23.86
N GLU A 83 0.30 17.52 23.33
CA GLU A 83 1.29 18.51 22.92
C GLU A 83 2.20 18.96 24.08
N ALA A 84 1.63 19.15 25.28
CA ALA A 84 2.42 19.51 26.46
C ALA A 84 3.44 18.42 26.85
N ARG A 85 3.12 17.15 26.61
CA ARG A 85 4.05 16.04 26.84
C ARG A 85 5.16 16.02 25.80
N ILE A 86 4.82 16.30 24.54
CA ILE A 86 5.81 16.40 23.46
C ILE A 86 6.77 17.55 23.73
N ASP A 87 6.26 18.73 24.10
CA ASP A 87 7.07 19.90 24.46
C ASP A 87 8.05 19.58 25.59
N SER A 88 7.58 18.89 26.65
CA SER A 88 8.46 18.48 27.76
C SER A 88 9.61 17.55 27.35
N VAL A 89 9.43 16.73 26.30
CA VAL A 89 10.50 15.91 25.74
C VAL A 89 11.42 16.77 24.88
N MET A 90 10.86 17.61 24.00
CA MET A 90 11.62 18.47 23.09
C MET A 90 12.49 19.49 23.82
N ASP A 91 12.06 20.01 24.97
CA ASP A 91 12.82 20.94 25.82
C ASP A 91 14.12 20.32 26.36
N LEU A 92 14.18 18.98 26.44
CA LEU A 92 15.37 18.24 26.87
C LEU A 92 16.28 17.82 25.71
N MET A 93 15.85 18.01 24.46
CA MET A 93 16.58 17.53 23.28
C MET A 93 17.60 18.56 22.79
N SER A 94 18.84 18.11 22.62
CA SER A 94 19.83 18.86 21.86
C SER A 94 19.49 18.86 20.35
N LEU A 95 20.18 19.70 19.57
CA LEU A 95 20.07 19.64 18.11
C LEU A 95 20.44 18.26 17.56
N ASP A 96 21.41 17.59 18.17
CA ASP A 96 21.85 16.24 17.74
C ASP A 96 20.78 15.18 18.04
N ASP A 97 20.09 15.28 19.17
CA ASP A 97 18.94 14.41 19.47
C ASP A 97 17.80 14.62 18.48
N LYS A 98 17.52 15.89 18.14
CA LYS A 98 16.49 16.27 17.17
C LYS A 98 16.78 15.74 15.77
N ILE A 99 18.00 15.97 15.27
CA ILE A 99 18.46 15.42 13.99
C ILE A 99 18.46 13.89 14.03
N GLY A 100 18.90 13.29 15.13
CA GLY A 100 18.81 11.86 15.34
C GLY A 100 17.39 11.33 15.16
N GLN A 101 16.38 11.99 15.74
CA GLN A 101 14.98 11.59 15.54
C GLN A 101 14.52 11.67 14.08
N MET A 102 15.08 12.56 13.28
CA MET A 102 14.80 12.68 11.84
C MET A 102 15.54 11.65 10.97
N THR A 103 16.36 10.79 11.56
CA THR A 103 17.13 9.76 10.83
C THR A 103 16.50 8.39 10.99
N GLN A 104 16.22 7.73 9.86
CA GLN A 104 15.98 6.29 9.78
C GLN A 104 17.16 5.61 9.08
N GLY A 105 17.96 4.88 9.84
CA GLY A 105 19.13 4.14 9.33
C GLY A 105 18.83 2.65 9.06
N ASN A 106 19.83 1.91 8.60
CA ASN A 106 19.75 0.45 8.50
C ASN A 106 19.86 -0.18 9.90
N ALA A 107 18.95 -1.08 10.25
CA ALA A 107 18.92 -1.74 11.56
C ALA A 107 20.20 -2.53 11.89
N GLU A 108 20.93 -3.03 10.88
CA GLU A 108 22.25 -3.66 11.06
C GLU A 108 23.32 -2.65 11.48
N GLY A 109 23.14 -1.37 11.12
CA GLY A 109 23.99 -0.26 11.53
C GLY A 109 23.82 0.16 13.00
N GLY A 110 22.82 -0.38 13.71
CA GLY A 110 22.56 -0.11 15.12
C GLY A 110 21.43 0.89 15.35
N THR A 111 21.51 1.65 16.44
CA THR A 111 20.45 2.60 16.88
C THR A 111 20.92 4.05 16.91
N SER A 112 22.16 4.29 16.48
CA SER A 112 22.81 5.60 16.54
C SER A 112 24.07 5.60 15.68
N SER A 113 24.49 6.77 15.20
CA SER A 113 25.80 6.96 14.58
C SER A 113 26.29 8.38 14.81
N GLY A 114 27.60 8.56 15.05
CA GLY A 114 28.20 9.90 15.15
C GLY A 114 27.63 10.80 16.25
N GLY A 115 27.06 10.22 17.32
CA GLY A 115 26.38 10.97 18.38
C GLY A 115 24.88 11.21 18.14
N PHE A 116 24.36 10.91 16.95
CA PHE A 116 22.95 11.04 16.62
C PHE A 116 22.19 9.77 17.02
N ASN A 117 21.30 9.87 18.01
CA ASN A 117 20.41 8.78 18.43
C ASN A 117 19.20 8.70 17.51
N TRP A 118 19.06 7.61 16.75
CA TRP A 118 18.09 7.55 15.66
C TRP A 118 16.65 7.52 16.12
N GLY A 119 15.76 8.12 15.33
CA GLY A 119 14.32 8.03 15.55
C GLY A 119 13.76 6.70 15.08
N SER A 120 14.35 6.12 14.05
CA SER A 120 13.93 4.84 13.49
C SER A 120 15.11 4.09 12.86
N ALA A 121 14.91 2.80 12.58
CA ALA A 121 15.72 2.04 11.63
C ALA A 121 14.82 1.07 10.85
N LEU A 122 15.31 0.54 9.74
CA LEU A 122 14.61 -0.46 8.93
C LEU A 122 15.51 -1.59 8.43
N GLN A 123 14.88 -2.65 7.91
CA GLN A 123 15.50 -3.62 7.00
C GLN A 123 14.71 -3.63 5.68
N GLY A 124 15.41 -3.52 4.55
CA GLY A 124 14.80 -3.62 3.21
C GLY A 124 14.27 -5.03 2.91
N GLY A 125 13.60 -5.20 1.76
CA GLY A 125 13.05 -6.50 1.34
C GLY A 125 14.11 -7.62 1.35
N GLY A 126 13.80 -8.75 1.97
CA GLY A 126 14.71 -9.89 2.20
C GLY A 126 15.45 -9.88 3.54
N GLY A 127 15.46 -8.75 4.27
CA GLY A 127 16.10 -8.62 5.58
C GLY A 127 15.11 -8.55 6.74
N TYR A 128 15.44 -9.21 7.86
CA TYR A 128 14.68 -9.15 9.11
C TYR A 128 15.60 -9.46 10.31
N LEU A 129 15.55 -8.62 11.34
CA LEU A 129 16.39 -8.74 12.54
C LEU A 129 15.55 -8.62 13.82
N ALA A 130 15.01 -9.75 14.29
CA ALA A 130 14.18 -9.81 15.50
C ALA A 130 14.83 -9.22 16.77
N SER A 131 16.16 -9.32 16.87
CA SER A 131 16.94 -8.88 18.03
C SER A 131 17.15 -7.37 18.08
N PHE A 132 16.92 -6.64 16.98
CA PHE A 132 17.06 -5.19 16.90
C PHE A 132 16.24 -4.48 17.98
N ALA A 133 15.01 -4.95 18.20
CA ALA A 133 14.10 -4.41 19.21
C ALA A 133 14.70 -4.34 20.62
N ASN A 134 15.62 -5.24 20.99
CA ASN A 134 16.22 -5.25 22.34
C ASN A 134 17.05 -3.99 22.62
N SER A 135 17.81 -3.52 21.62
CA SER A 135 18.61 -2.30 21.73
C SER A 135 17.81 -1.05 21.34
N ALA A 136 16.87 -1.18 20.40
CA ALA A 136 16.02 -0.09 19.92
C ALA A 136 15.03 0.41 20.99
N TRP A 137 14.44 -0.51 21.75
CA TRP A 137 13.32 -0.22 22.64
C TRP A 137 13.71 -0.01 24.10
N SER A 138 15.01 -0.14 24.42
CA SER A 138 15.59 0.19 25.73
C SER A 138 16.06 1.65 25.85
N LYS A 139 15.91 2.45 24.79
CA LYS A 139 16.26 3.87 24.75
C LYS A 139 15.20 4.73 25.46
N ASN A 140 15.61 5.91 25.95
CA ASN A 140 14.69 6.89 26.54
C ASN A 140 13.59 7.34 25.56
N ILE A 141 13.96 7.54 24.30
CA ILE A 141 13.03 7.66 23.18
C ILE A 141 13.22 6.39 22.33
N PRO A 142 12.27 5.44 22.34
CA PRO A 142 12.40 4.19 21.59
C PRO A 142 12.64 4.43 20.10
N VAL A 143 13.55 3.67 19.52
CA VAL A 143 13.79 3.65 18.06
C VAL A 143 12.74 2.76 17.41
N SER A 144 11.94 3.30 16.50
CA SER A 144 10.95 2.50 15.76
C SER A 144 11.65 1.58 14.75
N TYR A 145 11.22 0.32 14.67
CA TYR A 145 11.71 -0.64 13.69
C TYR A 145 10.71 -0.80 12.54
N GLY A 146 11.09 -0.26 11.38
CA GLY A 146 10.30 -0.23 10.16
C GLY A 146 10.49 -1.47 9.29
N LYS A 147 9.39 -1.92 8.67
CA LYS A 147 9.40 -2.99 7.67
C LYS A 147 8.23 -2.88 6.69
N ASP A 148 8.45 -3.28 5.44
CA ASP A 148 7.39 -3.52 4.46
C ASP A 148 6.66 -4.82 4.77
N ASN A 149 5.57 -4.74 5.54
CA ASN A 149 4.64 -5.84 5.76
C ASN A 149 3.33 -5.56 5.01
N VAL A 150 3.44 -5.43 3.68
CA VAL A 150 2.39 -4.88 2.79
C VAL A 150 1.20 -5.82 2.55
N HIS A 151 1.41 -7.13 2.74
CA HIS A 151 0.37 -8.17 2.62
C HIS A 151 0.62 -9.30 3.62
N GLY A 152 1.09 -8.96 4.81
CA GLY A 152 1.71 -9.91 5.76
C GLY A 152 3.21 -9.69 5.87
N MET A 153 3.86 -10.47 6.73
CA MET A 153 5.30 -10.34 7.02
C MET A 153 6.13 -11.22 6.08
N GLY A 154 6.29 -10.79 4.84
CA GLY A 154 6.90 -11.55 3.75
C GLY A 154 8.30 -12.11 4.05
N ASP A 155 9.09 -11.43 4.87
CA ASP A 155 10.45 -11.84 5.22
C ASP A 155 10.55 -12.66 6.52
N VAL A 156 9.44 -12.85 7.22
CA VAL A 156 9.40 -13.64 8.46
C VAL A 156 8.90 -15.05 8.15
N ALA A 157 9.76 -16.04 8.39
CA ALA A 157 9.44 -17.42 8.11
C ALA A 157 8.20 -17.89 8.89
N GLY A 158 7.23 -18.44 8.17
CA GLY A 158 5.99 -18.97 8.75
C GLY A 158 4.90 -17.93 9.00
N ALA A 159 5.12 -16.66 8.68
CA ALA A 159 4.08 -15.64 8.75
C ALA A 159 2.89 -15.96 7.82
N THR A 160 1.74 -15.41 8.15
CA THR A 160 0.58 -15.42 7.24
C THR A 160 0.83 -14.43 6.11
N ILE A 161 0.69 -14.87 4.86
CA ILE A 161 0.75 -14.01 3.68
C ILE A 161 -0.64 -13.93 3.07
N PHE A 162 -1.21 -12.73 3.08
CA PHE A 162 -2.53 -12.41 2.54
C PHE A 162 -2.45 -12.16 1.03
N PRO A 163 -3.58 -12.14 0.32
CA PRO A 163 -3.62 -11.65 -1.05
C PRO A 163 -3.03 -10.24 -1.15
N HIS A 164 -2.30 -9.96 -2.23
CA HIS A 164 -1.89 -8.58 -2.53
C HIS A 164 -3.09 -7.66 -2.75
N ASN A 165 -2.86 -6.36 -2.65
CA ASN A 165 -3.91 -5.33 -2.60
C ASN A 165 -4.88 -5.37 -3.78
N ILE A 166 -4.43 -5.68 -5.00
CA ILE A 166 -5.35 -5.85 -6.15
C ILE A 166 -6.41 -6.93 -5.87
N GLY A 167 -6.01 -8.06 -5.27
CA GLY A 167 -6.93 -9.12 -4.86
C GLY A 167 -7.84 -8.67 -3.71
N LEU A 168 -7.33 -7.88 -2.77
CA LEU A 168 -8.14 -7.31 -1.69
C LEU A 168 -9.17 -6.31 -2.21
N GLY A 169 -8.82 -5.47 -3.19
CA GLY A 169 -9.77 -4.60 -3.86
C GLY A 169 -10.85 -5.40 -4.59
N ALA A 170 -10.49 -6.53 -5.21
CA ALA A 170 -11.44 -7.43 -5.85
C ALA A 170 -12.53 -7.94 -4.91
N THR A 171 -12.26 -8.02 -3.59
CA THR A 171 -13.24 -8.45 -2.58
C THR A 171 -14.37 -7.46 -2.33
N ARG A 172 -14.13 -6.15 -2.56
CA ARG A 172 -15.02 -5.05 -2.12
C ARG A 172 -15.41 -5.12 -0.64
N ASP A 173 -14.53 -5.66 0.21
CA ASP A 173 -14.80 -5.93 1.62
C ASP A 173 -13.81 -5.22 2.56
N SER A 174 -14.13 -3.97 2.91
CA SER A 174 -13.32 -3.16 3.82
C SER A 174 -13.30 -3.72 5.26
N ALA A 175 -14.32 -4.48 5.67
CA ALA A 175 -14.32 -5.13 6.99
C ALA A 175 -13.33 -6.30 7.06
N LEU A 176 -13.18 -7.05 5.97
CA LEU A 176 -12.11 -8.03 5.80
C LEU A 176 -10.74 -7.36 5.84
N VAL A 177 -10.52 -6.27 5.09
CA VAL A 177 -9.23 -5.56 5.09
C VAL A 177 -8.85 -5.05 6.49
N ARG A 178 -9.82 -4.57 7.28
CA ARG A 178 -9.60 -4.19 8.68
C ARG A 178 -9.10 -5.38 9.53
N ARG A 179 -9.72 -6.56 9.40
CA ARG A 179 -9.29 -7.78 10.11
C ARG A 179 -7.90 -8.24 9.67
N ILE A 180 -7.56 -8.08 8.39
CA ILE A 180 -6.22 -8.36 7.86
C ILE A 180 -5.19 -7.44 8.53
N GLY A 181 -5.45 -6.12 8.58
CA GLY A 181 -4.55 -5.17 9.23
C GLY A 181 -4.32 -5.49 10.71
N GLU A 182 -5.36 -5.90 11.43
CA GLU A 182 -5.23 -6.34 12.83
C GLU A 182 -4.36 -7.59 12.98
N ALA A 183 -4.56 -8.60 12.12
CA ALA A 183 -3.73 -9.80 12.12
C ALA A 183 -2.26 -9.47 11.82
N ILE A 184 -2.00 -8.62 10.82
CA ILE A 184 -0.65 -8.13 10.49
C ILE A 184 -0.01 -7.44 11.70
N ALA A 185 -0.71 -6.53 12.37
CA ALA A 185 -0.17 -5.81 13.54
C ALA A 185 0.18 -6.77 14.69
N LYS A 186 -0.63 -7.79 14.95
CA LYS A 186 -0.34 -8.80 15.99
C LYS A 186 0.87 -9.66 15.63
N GLU A 187 0.99 -10.09 14.37
CA GLU A 187 2.19 -10.81 13.92
C GLU A 187 3.44 -9.92 13.97
N MET A 188 3.32 -8.62 13.66
CA MET A 188 4.43 -7.67 13.75
C MET A 188 4.97 -7.58 15.17
N TRP A 189 4.11 -7.47 16.17
CA TRP A 189 4.54 -7.50 17.57
C TRP A 189 5.21 -8.82 17.94
N ALA A 190 4.68 -9.95 17.48
CA ALA A 190 5.31 -11.25 17.67
C ALA A 190 6.71 -11.33 17.03
N ALA A 191 6.93 -10.62 15.94
CA ALA A 191 8.21 -10.44 15.26
C ALA A 191 9.03 -9.23 15.75
N ASN A 192 8.60 -8.52 16.80
CA ASN A 192 9.26 -7.34 17.34
C ASN A 192 9.42 -6.17 16.33
N ILE A 193 8.38 -5.87 15.55
CA ILE A 193 8.31 -4.75 14.61
C ILE A 193 7.16 -3.83 15.05
N ASP A 194 7.34 -2.50 15.00
CA ASP A 194 6.36 -1.51 15.46
C ASP A 194 6.04 -0.39 14.45
N LEU A 195 6.67 -0.41 13.27
CA LEU A 195 6.41 0.50 12.15
C LEU A 195 6.17 -0.31 10.87
N ASN A 196 5.01 -0.14 10.25
CA ASN A 196 4.64 -0.76 8.98
C ASN A 196 4.60 0.26 7.84
N PHE A 197 5.22 -0.08 6.71
CA PHE A 197 5.11 0.68 5.46
C PHE A 197 3.89 0.24 4.65
N SER A 198 2.70 0.35 5.27
CA SER A 198 1.41 -0.05 4.71
C SER A 198 0.28 0.79 5.32
N PRO A 199 -0.80 1.10 4.57
CA PRO A 199 -1.10 0.62 3.21
C PRO A 199 -0.42 1.39 2.06
N SER A 200 -0.16 0.68 0.96
CA SER A 200 -0.07 1.33 -0.36
C SER A 200 -1.49 1.67 -0.82
N ILE A 201 -1.73 2.94 -1.13
CA ILE A 201 -3.01 3.49 -1.57
C ILE A 201 -2.89 4.21 -2.91
N GLY A 202 -1.86 3.88 -3.68
CA GLY A 202 -1.75 4.28 -5.07
C GLY A 202 -2.95 3.78 -5.88
N VAL A 203 -3.32 4.56 -6.90
CA VAL A 203 -4.40 4.24 -7.84
C VAL A 203 -3.73 3.98 -9.18
N PRO A 204 -3.41 2.72 -9.54
CA PRO A 204 -2.69 2.42 -10.77
C PRO A 204 -3.57 2.75 -11.98
N ARG A 205 -3.02 3.50 -12.94
CA ARG A 205 -3.72 3.93 -14.15
C ARG A 205 -3.12 3.34 -15.44
N ASP A 206 -2.03 2.59 -15.33
CA ASP A 206 -1.36 1.94 -16.46
C ASP A 206 -0.84 0.56 -16.06
N GLU A 207 -1.32 -0.47 -16.77
CA GLU A 207 -1.05 -1.88 -16.49
C GLU A 207 0.41 -2.26 -16.68
N ARG A 208 1.19 -1.45 -17.40
CA ARG A 208 2.63 -1.69 -17.60
C ARG A 208 3.44 -1.48 -16.33
N TRP A 209 2.91 -0.79 -15.33
CA TRP A 209 3.62 -0.54 -14.08
C TRP A 209 3.80 -1.82 -13.25
N GLY A 210 5.01 -2.04 -12.75
CA GLY A 210 5.38 -3.20 -11.97
C GLY A 210 4.84 -3.23 -10.53
N ARG A 211 4.08 -2.20 -10.12
CA ARG A 211 3.44 -2.13 -8.79
C ARG A 211 1.91 -2.04 -8.86
N VAL A 212 1.30 -2.35 -10.00
CA VAL A 212 -0.17 -2.40 -10.14
C VAL A 212 -0.80 -3.26 -9.02
N TYR A 213 -0.19 -4.39 -8.67
CA TYR A 213 -0.70 -5.29 -7.63
C TYR A 213 -0.71 -4.68 -6.21
N GLU A 214 0.07 -3.63 -5.97
CA GLU A 214 0.14 -2.93 -4.68
C GLU A 214 -0.99 -1.91 -4.52
N GLY A 215 -1.64 -1.50 -5.61
CA GLY A 215 -2.86 -0.70 -5.58
C GLY A 215 -4.10 -1.58 -5.38
N TYR A 216 -5.14 -1.02 -4.75
CA TYR A 216 -6.41 -1.75 -4.57
C TYR A 216 -7.25 -1.83 -5.86
N GLY A 217 -7.04 -0.90 -6.80
CA GLY A 217 -7.76 -0.86 -8.07
C GLY A 217 -7.52 0.47 -8.80
N GLU A 218 -8.09 0.62 -9.99
CA GLU A 218 -7.92 1.84 -10.80
C GLU A 218 -8.77 3.02 -10.33
N THR A 219 -9.63 2.87 -9.32
CA THR A 219 -10.56 3.92 -8.90
C THR A 219 -10.25 4.45 -7.50
N PRO A 220 -10.47 5.76 -7.25
CA PRO A 220 -10.22 6.38 -5.95
C PRO A 220 -11.05 5.74 -4.82
N GLU A 221 -12.27 5.27 -5.11
CA GLU A 221 -13.17 4.69 -4.10
C GLU A 221 -12.55 3.47 -3.42
N LEU A 222 -11.82 2.63 -4.16
CA LEU A 222 -11.15 1.46 -3.57
C LEU A 222 -9.99 1.86 -2.68
N ALA A 223 -9.20 2.87 -3.08
CA ALA A 223 -8.13 3.41 -2.25
C ALA A 223 -8.67 4.04 -0.96
N VAL A 224 -9.81 4.76 -1.04
CA VAL A 224 -10.52 5.34 0.10
C VAL A 224 -10.98 4.25 1.08
N GLU A 225 -11.77 3.28 0.61
CA GLU A 225 -12.39 2.28 1.48
C GLU A 225 -11.37 1.33 2.09
N MET A 226 -10.48 0.78 1.26
CA MET A 226 -9.51 -0.25 1.69
C MET A 226 -8.35 0.37 2.46
N GLY A 227 -7.86 1.54 2.02
CA GLY A 227 -6.80 2.27 2.72
C GLY A 227 -7.23 2.66 4.14
N ALA A 228 -8.41 3.26 4.29
CA ALA A 228 -8.96 3.60 5.60
C ALA A 228 -9.16 2.36 6.49
N ALA A 229 -9.61 1.24 5.91
CA ALA A 229 -9.76 -0.01 6.64
C ALA A 229 -8.43 -0.59 7.12
N MET A 230 -7.39 -0.60 6.28
CA MET A 230 -6.08 -1.11 6.65
C MET A 230 -5.46 -0.28 7.78
N VAL A 231 -5.54 1.06 7.70
CA VAL A 231 -5.07 1.95 8.78
C VAL A 231 -5.78 1.65 10.10
N ARG A 232 -7.12 1.47 10.08
CA ARG A 232 -7.87 1.09 11.28
C ARG A 232 -7.51 -0.31 11.80
N GLY A 233 -7.21 -1.26 10.92
CA GLY A 233 -6.75 -2.59 11.32
C GLY A 233 -5.41 -2.53 12.06
N LEU A 234 -4.46 -1.78 11.49
CA LEU A 234 -3.10 -1.63 12.03
C LEU A 234 -3.06 -0.79 13.32
N GLN A 235 -3.92 0.21 13.46
CA GLN A 235 -3.83 1.21 14.53
C GLN A 235 -5.02 1.28 15.49
N GLY A 236 -6.15 0.63 15.18
CA GLY A 236 -7.44 0.88 15.81
C GLY A 236 -8.14 2.14 15.29
N ASP A 237 -9.31 2.44 15.86
CA ASP A 237 -10.06 3.66 15.57
C ASP A 237 -9.41 4.84 16.31
N LYS A 238 -8.60 5.64 15.60
CA LYS A 238 -7.83 6.75 16.19
C LYS A 238 -6.96 6.31 17.38
N TYR A 239 -6.14 5.30 17.15
CA TYR A 239 -5.09 4.83 18.10
C TYR A 239 -5.57 4.09 19.34
N ASN A 240 -6.83 3.65 19.38
CA ASN A 240 -7.39 3.01 20.56
C ASN A 240 -7.08 1.51 20.69
N ALA A 241 -6.43 0.89 19.70
CA ALA A 241 -6.11 -0.54 19.74
C ALA A 241 -4.89 -0.82 20.62
N ASP A 242 -4.95 -1.90 21.40
CA ASP A 242 -3.84 -2.37 22.23
C ASP A 242 -2.69 -2.98 21.42
N TRP A 243 -2.99 -3.49 20.22
CA TRP A 243 -2.01 -4.03 19.26
C TRP A 243 -1.46 -2.99 18.29
N ARG A 244 -1.84 -1.72 18.42
CA ARG A 244 -1.51 -0.70 17.40
C ARG A 244 -0.03 -0.64 17.07
N VAL A 245 0.27 -0.51 15.79
CA VAL A 245 1.60 -0.20 15.24
C VAL A 245 1.54 1.14 14.50
N ILE A 246 2.67 1.73 14.14
CA ILE A 246 2.69 2.92 13.27
C ILE A 246 2.39 2.45 11.84
N SER A 247 1.28 2.92 11.26
CA SER A 247 0.95 2.70 9.84
C SER A 247 1.46 3.86 8.98
N THR A 248 1.85 3.55 7.74
CA THR A 248 2.35 4.51 6.76
C THR A 248 1.55 4.40 5.47
N ALA A 249 0.79 5.44 5.12
CA ALA A 249 0.14 5.51 3.80
C ALA A 249 1.16 5.89 2.72
N LYS A 250 1.16 5.19 1.58
CA LYS A 250 2.17 5.38 0.53
C LYS A 250 1.65 5.17 -0.91
N HIS A 251 2.28 5.73 -1.94
CA HIS A 251 3.32 6.79 -1.88
C HIS A 251 2.74 8.14 -2.32
N PHE A 252 2.99 9.18 -1.52
CA PHE A 252 2.39 10.49 -1.71
C PHE A 252 3.24 11.31 -2.70
N LEU A 253 2.78 11.64 -3.91
CA LEU A 253 1.46 11.36 -4.49
C LEU A 253 1.57 10.91 -5.95
N ALA A 254 0.56 10.16 -6.40
CA ALA A 254 0.32 9.77 -7.79
C ALA A 254 1.42 8.89 -8.40
N ASP A 255 2.00 8.03 -7.58
CA ASP A 255 2.89 6.94 -8.04
C ASP A 255 2.26 6.07 -9.14
N GLY A 256 0.94 5.84 -9.06
CA GLY A 256 0.19 5.05 -10.05
C GLY A 256 -0.13 5.71 -11.40
N SER A 257 0.25 6.97 -11.62
CA SER A 257 -0.11 7.74 -12.84
C SER A 257 1.07 8.26 -13.65
N THR A 258 2.24 7.69 -13.44
CA THR A 258 3.41 7.97 -14.26
C THR A 258 3.16 7.59 -15.72
N ASP A 259 3.64 8.40 -16.65
CA ASP A 259 3.52 8.16 -18.09
C ASP A 259 3.97 6.74 -18.45
N LYS A 260 3.16 6.02 -19.22
CA LYS A 260 3.42 4.62 -19.64
C LYS A 260 3.66 3.65 -18.48
N GLY A 261 3.23 4.02 -17.27
CA GLY A 261 3.43 3.24 -16.05
C GLY A 261 4.90 3.11 -15.64
N TYR A 262 5.77 4.07 -15.96
CA TYR A 262 7.17 4.08 -15.47
C TYR A 262 7.24 4.14 -13.95
N ASP A 263 7.72 3.08 -13.31
CA ASP A 263 8.04 3.16 -11.89
C ASP A 263 9.02 4.30 -11.67
N ARG A 264 8.72 5.15 -10.66
CA ARG A 264 9.47 6.38 -10.38
C ARG A 264 9.51 7.37 -11.57
N GLY A 265 8.58 7.28 -12.51
CA GLY A 265 8.49 8.14 -13.70
C GLY A 265 7.91 9.53 -13.41
N ASN A 266 7.52 10.24 -14.47
CA ASN A 266 6.82 11.52 -14.36
C ASN A 266 5.34 11.31 -14.64
N ALA A 267 4.48 11.83 -13.76
CA ALA A 267 3.04 11.93 -13.99
C ALA A 267 2.73 13.31 -14.59
N ASN A 268 2.33 13.36 -15.86
CA ASN A 268 1.86 14.57 -16.52
C ASN A 268 0.36 14.73 -16.31
N ILE A 269 -0.01 15.37 -15.20
CA ILE A 269 -1.36 15.33 -14.66
C ILE A 269 -1.78 16.70 -14.11
N SER A 270 -3.05 17.06 -14.29
CA SER A 270 -3.58 18.34 -13.76
C SER A 270 -3.80 18.26 -12.24
N ASP A 271 -3.76 19.40 -11.56
CA ASP A 271 -4.10 19.45 -10.13
C ASP A 271 -5.56 19.02 -9.87
N GLN A 272 -6.46 19.24 -10.82
CA GLN A 272 -7.84 18.75 -10.74
C GLN A 272 -7.87 17.22 -10.72
N GLU A 273 -7.20 16.57 -11.66
CA GLU A 273 -7.17 15.11 -11.76
C GLU A 273 -6.42 14.48 -10.58
N LEU A 274 -5.36 15.11 -10.07
CA LEU A 274 -4.70 14.69 -8.83
C LEU A 274 -5.67 14.67 -7.64
N ARG A 275 -6.53 15.69 -7.53
CA ARG A 275 -7.52 15.80 -6.47
C ARG A 275 -8.67 14.83 -6.62
N GLU A 276 -9.09 14.55 -7.85
CA GLU A 276 -10.18 13.63 -8.14
C GLU A 276 -9.77 12.16 -8.01
N ILE A 277 -8.54 11.81 -8.38
CA ILE A 277 -8.11 10.40 -8.49
C ILE A 277 -7.14 9.99 -7.37
N HIS A 278 -6.12 10.80 -7.06
CA HIS A 278 -5.02 10.34 -6.21
C HIS A 278 -5.08 10.84 -4.77
N LEU A 279 -5.62 12.04 -4.54
CA LEU A 279 -5.75 12.63 -3.21
C LEU A 279 -6.81 11.96 -2.30
N PRO A 280 -7.97 11.46 -2.79
CA PRO A 280 -9.06 11.00 -1.92
C PRO A 280 -8.65 9.92 -0.91
N GLY A 281 -7.81 8.96 -1.33
CA GLY A 281 -7.26 7.94 -0.43
C GLY A 281 -6.49 8.54 0.75
N TYR A 282 -5.72 9.60 0.50
CA TYR A 282 -4.96 10.31 1.54
C TYR A 282 -5.88 11.09 2.48
N GLU A 283 -6.94 11.72 1.97
CA GLU A 283 -7.96 12.36 2.81
C GLU A 283 -8.56 11.36 3.79
N ALA A 284 -8.96 10.19 3.29
CA ALA A 284 -9.58 9.15 4.09
C ALA A 284 -8.65 8.61 5.19
N VAL A 285 -7.39 8.28 4.87
CA VAL A 285 -6.44 7.76 5.87
C VAL A 285 -6.01 8.83 6.87
N VAL A 286 -5.90 10.10 6.48
CA VAL A 286 -5.65 11.21 7.42
C VAL A 286 -6.83 11.37 8.38
N GLU A 287 -8.07 11.17 7.92
CA GLU A 287 -9.24 11.14 8.80
C GLU A 287 -9.27 9.97 9.78
N GLN A 288 -8.79 8.79 9.37
CA GLN A 288 -8.62 7.65 10.28
C GLN A 288 -7.41 7.83 11.21
N GLY A 289 -6.62 8.88 11.01
CA GLY A 289 -5.46 9.21 11.82
C GLY A 289 -4.24 8.39 11.45
N VAL A 290 -3.92 8.16 10.18
CA VAL A 290 -2.64 7.55 9.81
C VAL A 290 -1.47 8.30 10.48
N LEU A 291 -0.47 7.58 10.99
CA LEU A 291 0.61 8.17 11.78
C LEU A 291 1.81 8.63 10.94
N SER A 292 1.98 8.03 9.76
CA SER A 292 3.06 8.33 8.83
C SER A 292 2.52 8.39 7.39
N VAL A 293 3.14 9.20 6.55
CA VAL A 293 2.93 9.22 5.10
C VAL A 293 4.29 9.17 4.42
N MET A 294 4.45 8.28 3.43
CA MET A 294 5.70 8.16 2.68
C MET A 294 5.63 9.01 1.41
N ALA A 295 6.62 9.87 1.18
CA ALA A 295 6.75 10.62 -0.07
C ALA A 295 7.17 9.68 -1.22
N SER A 296 6.62 9.88 -2.41
CA SER A 296 6.88 9.06 -3.59
C SER A 296 8.15 9.45 -4.33
N PHE A 297 8.77 8.50 -5.05
CA PHE A 297 9.89 8.78 -5.94
C PHE A 297 9.52 9.60 -7.19
N ASN A 298 8.27 9.49 -7.67
CA ASN A 298 7.88 10.03 -8.97
C ASN A 298 7.99 11.56 -9.05
N GLN A 299 7.96 12.06 -10.28
CA GLN A 299 7.69 13.46 -10.55
C GLN A 299 6.19 13.68 -10.78
N ILE A 300 5.73 14.88 -10.48
CA ILE A 300 4.48 15.43 -10.98
C ILE A 300 4.83 16.67 -11.80
N ASN A 301 4.52 16.65 -13.10
CA ASN A 301 4.84 17.72 -14.03
C ASN A 301 6.31 18.18 -13.92
N GLY A 302 7.24 17.22 -13.79
CA GLY A 302 8.68 17.45 -13.69
C GLY A 302 9.22 17.80 -12.28
N VAL A 303 8.37 17.84 -11.24
CA VAL A 303 8.79 18.11 -9.86
C VAL A 303 8.79 16.84 -9.02
N HIS A 304 9.95 16.46 -8.49
CA HIS A 304 10.07 15.30 -7.59
C HIS A 304 9.35 15.52 -6.27
N GLN A 305 8.58 14.52 -5.85
CA GLN A 305 7.69 14.68 -4.69
C GLN A 305 8.45 14.89 -3.38
N HIS A 306 9.63 14.29 -3.19
CA HIS A 306 10.48 14.54 -2.02
C HIS A 306 10.92 16.00 -1.82
N ILE A 307 10.89 16.83 -2.87
CA ILE A 307 11.23 18.28 -2.79
C ILE A 307 10.04 19.19 -3.12
N ASP A 308 8.84 18.62 -3.29
CA ASP A 308 7.65 19.36 -3.68
C ASP A 308 6.98 19.99 -2.44
N SER A 309 7.38 21.21 -2.11
CA SER A 309 6.83 21.93 -0.95
C SER A 309 5.33 22.23 -1.08
N LEU A 310 4.83 22.41 -2.30
CA LEU A 310 3.41 22.63 -2.56
C LEU A 310 2.61 21.41 -2.11
N ARG A 311 3.07 20.19 -2.44
CA ARG A 311 2.32 18.97 -2.13
C ARG A 311 2.62 18.46 -0.72
N MET A 312 3.89 18.38 -0.31
CA MET A 312 4.27 17.89 1.03
C MET A 312 3.77 18.80 2.16
N THR A 313 4.00 20.11 2.04
CA THR A 313 3.61 21.07 3.09
C THR A 313 2.28 21.74 2.78
N GLY A 314 2.07 22.22 1.56
CA GLY A 314 0.84 22.90 1.17
C GLY A 314 -0.37 21.97 1.23
N TRP A 315 -0.36 20.86 0.50
CA TRP A 315 -1.52 19.97 0.46
C TRP A 315 -1.56 19.04 1.68
N LEU A 316 -0.53 18.23 1.92
CA LEU A 316 -0.62 17.21 2.97
C LEU A 316 -0.66 17.80 4.38
N LYS A 317 0.36 18.57 4.79
CA LYS A 317 0.42 19.11 6.16
C LYS A 317 -0.61 20.21 6.41
N THR A 318 -0.77 21.13 5.46
CA THR A 318 -1.63 22.31 5.66
C THR A 318 -3.06 22.01 5.23
N GLU A 319 -3.28 21.59 3.98
CA GLU A 319 -4.62 21.37 3.44
C GLU A 319 -5.33 20.21 4.16
N LEU A 320 -4.75 19.01 4.16
CA LEU A 320 -5.37 17.84 4.79
C LEU A 320 -5.27 17.87 6.32
N ALA A 321 -4.54 18.85 6.88
CA ALA A 321 -4.21 18.95 8.29
C ALA A 321 -3.57 17.65 8.82
N PHE A 322 -2.74 16.99 8.00
CA PHE A 322 -2.01 15.81 8.42
C PHE A 322 -1.11 16.15 9.61
N ASP A 323 -1.33 15.43 10.72
CA ASP A 323 -0.71 15.71 12.01
C ASP A 323 0.32 14.63 12.44
N GLY A 324 0.57 13.65 11.56
CA GLY A 324 1.67 12.70 11.65
C GLY A 324 2.95 13.25 11.01
N TYR A 325 3.90 12.35 10.71
CA TYR A 325 5.18 12.69 10.07
C TYR A 325 5.28 12.17 8.63
N ILE A 326 5.98 12.92 7.78
CA ILE A 326 6.31 12.54 6.41
C ILE A 326 7.68 11.86 6.40
N ILE A 327 7.74 10.63 5.92
CA ILE A 327 9.00 9.90 5.72
C ILE A 327 9.36 9.89 4.24
N ALA A 328 10.64 10.03 3.92
CA ALA A 328 11.13 9.76 2.57
C ALA A 328 11.08 8.25 2.27
N ASP A 329 10.83 7.88 1.01
CA ASP A 329 11.14 6.52 0.52
C ASP A 329 12.66 6.23 0.53
N TRP A 330 13.05 4.96 0.31
CA TRP A 330 14.41 4.42 0.40
C TRP A 330 15.42 5.23 -0.39
N GLU A 331 16.35 5.89 0.33
CA GLU A 331 17.38 6.75 -0.23
C GLU A 331 16.83 7.86 -1.15
N GLY A 332 15.53 8.16 -1.03
CA GLY A 332 14.82 9.06 -1.93
C GLY A 332 15.30 10.50 -1.86
N ILE A 333 16.03 10.91 -0.82
CA ILE A 333 16.58 12.27 -0.66
C ILE A 333 17.95 12.43 -1.33
N GLU A 334 18.84 11.44 -1.25
CA GLU A 334 20.27 11.62 -1.57
C GLU A 334 20.81 10.68 -2.63
N ASN A 335 20.21 9.51 -2.81
CA ASN A 335 20.76 8.43 -3.64
C ASN A 335 19.66 7.66 -4.40
N SER A 336 18.69 8.36 -4.99
CA SER A 336 17.75 7.78 -5.96
C SER A 336 18.48 7.41 -7.27
N ARG A 337 19.37 6.40 -7.23
CA ARG A 337 20.45 6.20 -8.20
C ARG A 337 20.04 5.60 -9.56
N THR A 338 18.84 5.01 -9.75
CA THR A 338 18.36 4.38 -11.03
C THR A 338 16.96 3.72 -10.90
N PRO A 339 16.27 3.29 -12.00
CA PRO A 339 15.70 4.05 -13.12
C PRO A 339 14.17 4.29 -13.02
N GLY A 340 13.75 5.40 -13.63
CA GLY A 340 12.41 5.81 -14.08
C GLY A 340 12.61 7.00 -15.03
N GLU A 341 11.67 7.34 -15.92
CA GLU A 341 11.83 8.51 -16.83
C GLU A 341 11.95 9.85 -16.08
N ALA A 342 11.64 9.90 -14.77
CA ALA A 342 11.85 11.09 -13.96
C ALA A 342 13.33 11.50 -13.83
N GLY A 343 14.26 10.56 -14.08
CA GLY A 343 15.68 10.77 -13.81
C GLY A 343 16.00 10.76 -12.32
N ASP A 344 17.30 10.70 -12.02
CA ASP A 344 17.81 11.01 -10.69
C ASP A 344 17.62 12.53 -10.45
N TYR A 345 17.24 12.95 -9.23
CA TYR A 345 17.32 14.37 -8.82
C TYR A 345 18.27 14.60 -7.64
N SER A 346 18.78 13.51 -7.07
CA SER A 346 19.61 13.44 -5.89
C SER A 346 20.77 12.47 -6.13
N GLY A 347 21.93 12.98 -6.54
CA GLY A 347 23.08 12.12 -6.81
C GLY A 347 24.07 12.69 -7.83
N GLN A 348 25.12 11.91 -8.09
CA GLN A 348 26.26 12.29 -8.93
C GLN A 348 25.89 12.63 -10.37
N ASN A 349 24.76 12.13 -10.88
CA ASN A 349 24.35 12.28 -12.27
C ASN A 349 23.56 13.59 -12.55
N THR A 350 23.21 14.35 -11.51
CA THR A 350 22.35 15.55 -11.61
C THR A 350 23.10 16.86 -11.39
N GLY A 351 24.34 16.77 -10.89
CA GLY A 351 25.09 17.93 -10.40
C GLY A 351 24.59 18.50 -9.07
N THR A 352 23.49 17.98 -8.51
CA THR A 352 22.98 18.38 -7.18
C THR A 352 23.81 17.69 -6.09
N SER A 353 24.42 18.48 -5.20
CA SER A 353 25.15 17.92 -4.07
C SER A 353 24.17 17.29 -3.05
N SER A 354 24.61 16.29 -2.30
CA SER A 354 23.76 15.67 -1.27
C SER A 354 23.29 16.69 -0.22
N SER A 355 24.13 17.68 0.11
CA SER A 355 23.76 18.82 0.95
C SER A 355 22.59 19.64 0.39
N GLU A 356 22.58 19.90 -0.92
CA GLU A 356 21.50 20.63 -1.55
C GLU A 356 20.20 19.81 -1.60
N SER A 357 20.30 18.49 -1.82
CA SER A 357 19.13 17.61 -1.80
C SER A 357 18.52 17.50 -0.41
N ILE A 358 19.34 17.32 0.64
CA ILE A 358 18.87 17.34 2.04
C ILE A 358 18.19 18.68 2.35
N ARG A 359 18.83 19.80 2.00
CA ARG A 359 18.28 21.14 2.24
C ARG A 359 16.89 21.29 1.59
N LYS A 360 16.75 20.90 0.32
CA LYS A 360 15.47 20.97 -0.41
C LYS A 360 14.41 20.06 0.21
N ALA A 361 14.73 18.79 0.47
CA ALA A 361 13.76 17.82 0.98
C ALA A 361 13.26 18.19 2.38
N ILE A 362 14.17 18.56 3.29
CA ILE A 362 13.80 18.97 4.64
C ILE A 362 13.02 20.29 4.61
N ASN A 363 13.37 21.26 3.77
CA ASN A 363 12.57 22.49 3.65
C ASN A 363 11.22 22.27 2.92
N ALA A 364 11.10 21.25 2.07
CA ALA A 364 9.85 20.91 1.39
C ALA A 364 8.80 20.33 2.33
N GLY A 365 9.21 19.64 3.39
CA GLY A 365 8.29 19.11 4.39
C GLY A 365 8.64 17.72 4.92
N ILE A 366 9.67 17.06 4.40
CA ILE A 366 10.10 15.74 4.90
C ILE A 366 10.49 15.84 6.38
N ASP A 367 9.99 14.94 7.20
CA ASP A 367 10.22 14.89 8.65
C ASP A 367 11.28 13.87 9.01
N MET A 368 11.31 12.74 8.31
CA MET A 368 12.26 11.65 8.54
C MET A 368 12.89 11.20 7.21
N GLY A 369 14.23 11.16 7.16
CA GLY A 369 14.96 10.58 6.04
C GLY A 369 15.08 9.07 6.19
N MET A 370 14.63 8.30 5.20
CA MET A 370 14.96 6.88 5.06
C MET A 370 16.30 6.77 4.33
N VAL A 371 17.38 6.69 5.10
CA VAL A 371 18.77 6.77 4.63
C VAL A 371 19.58 5.56 5.11
N PRO A 372 19.17 4.32 4.76
CA PRO A 372 19.80 3.09 5.25
C PRO A 372 21.29 2.98 4.89
N ASP A 373 21.73 3.60 3.78
CA ASP A 373 23.10 3.55 3.31
C ASP A 373 23.86 4.84 3.64
N SER A 374 23.16 5.98 3.62
CA SER A 374 23.74 7.32 3.79
C SER A 374 23.55 7.95 5.17
N TYR A 375 23.00 7.23 6.17
CA TYR A 375 22.68 7.76 7.51
C TYR A 375 23.80 8.57 8.19
N ARG A 376 25.07 8.19 7.95
CA ARG A 376 26.24 8.89 8.54
C ARG A 376 26.39 10.29 7.97
N SER A 377 26.37 10.42 6.64
CA SER A 377 26.51 11.71 5.95
C SER A 377 25.25 12.55 6.13
N PHE A 378 24.05 11.94 6.05
CA PHE A 378 22.78 12.63 6.21
C PHE A 378 22.74 13.49 7.48
N SER A 379 23.00 12.86 8.63
CA SER A 379 22.86 13.53 9.94
C SER A 379 23.88 14.67 10.13
N SER A 380 25.14 14.45 9.74
CA SER A 380 26.19 15.49 9.82
C SER A 380 25.94 16.66 8.86
N THR A 381 25.42 16.38 7.68
CA THR A 381 25.12 17.39 6.67
C THR A 381 23.91 18.21 7.09
N LEU A 382 22.84 17.58 7.59
CA LEU A 382 21.68 18.27 8.14
C LEU A 382 22.07 19.19 9.30
N LYS A 383 22.95 18.74 10.20
CA LYS A 383 23.47 19.59 11.28
C LYS A 383 24.19 20.82 10.75
N SER A 384 24.99 20.65 9.71
CA SER A 384 25.71 21.77 9.07
C SER A 384 24.75 22.77 8.43
N LEU A 385 23.70 22.30 7.76
CA LEU A 385 22.65 23.13 7.16
C LEU A 385 21.83 23.90 8.20
N VAL A 386 21.61 23.32 9.38
CA VAL A 386 20.93 24.03 10.48
C VAL A 386 21.84 25.11 11.05
N ASN A 387 23.13 24.80 11.26
CA ASN A 387 24.10 25.77 11.77
C ASN A 387 24.36 26.94 10.80
N SER A 388 24.26 26.72 9.49
CA SER A 388 24.38 27.79 8.48
C SER A 388 23.09 28.61 8.31
N GLY A 389 21.96 28.14 8.85
CA GLY A 389 20.64 28.75 8.68
C GLY A 389 19.92 28.36 7.38
N ASP A 390 20.48 27.46 6.58
CA ASP A 390 19.88 26.95 5.35
C ASP A 390 18.66 26.04 5.60
N VAL A 391 18.61 25.43 6.79
CA VAL A 391 17.42 24.77 7.36
C VAL A 391 17.15 25.40 8.71
N SER A 392 15.94 25.95 8.91
CA SER A 392 15.62 26.63 10.17
C SER A 392 15.44 25.66 11.35
N GLN A 393 15.78 26.10 12.56
CA GLN A 393 15.48 25.34 13.79
C GLN A 393 13.98 25.02 13.91
N ASN A 394 13.10 25.94 13.49
CA ASN A 394 11.65 25.72 13.51
C ASN A 394 11.22 24.55 12.60
N ARG A 395 11.90 24.33 11.47
CA ARG A 395 11.64 23.20 10.58
C ARG A 395 12.02 21.87 11.24
N ILE A 396 13.16 21.84 11.92
CA ILE A 396 13.60 20.70 12.74
C ILE A 396 12.61 20.42 13.87
N ASP A 397 12.16 21.46 14.56
CA ASP A 397 11.21 21.34 15.67
C ASP A 397 9.84 20.80 15.19
N ASP A 398 9.33 21.26 14.04
CA ASP A 398 8.11 20.69 13.42
C ASP A 398 8.27 19.20 13.11
N ALA A 399 9.39 18.81 12.47
CA ALA A 399 9.65 17.42 12.12
C ALA A 399 9.68 16.51 13.36
N VAL A 400 10.47 16.90 14.37
CA VAL A 400 10.63 16.13 15.59
C VAL A 400 9.32 16.05 16.37
N ARG A 401 8.57 17.15 16.46
CA ARG A 401 7.25 17.16 17.12
C ARG A 401 6.31 16.14 16.49
N ARG A 402 6.26 16.05 15.16
CA ARG A 402 5.45 15.07 14.41
C ARG A 402 5.88 13.63 14.65
N ILE A 403 7.19 13.37 14.65
CA ILE A 403 7.74 12.03 14.94
C ILE A 403 7.41 11.60 16.36
N LEU A 404 7.62 12.48 17.34
CA LEU A 404 7.28 12.20 18.74
C LEU A 404 5.78 11.98 18.91
N ARG A 405 4.94 12.80 18.28
CA ARG A 405 3.49 12.63 18.30
C ARG A 405 3.07 11.25 17.80
N ALA A 406 3.65 10.79 16.70
CA ALA A 406 3.38 9.44 16.21
C ALA A 406 3.80 8.35 17.20
N LYS A 407 4.97 8.49 17.85
CA LYS A 407 5.43 7.54 18.88
C LYS A 407 4.52 7.53 20.12
N PHE A 408 4.08 8.70 20.59
CA PHE A 408 3.13 8.80 21.70
C PHE A 408 1.77 8.18 21.33
N ARG A 409 1.21 8.51 20.17
CA ARG A 409 -0.07 7.97 19.71
C ARG A 409 0.00 6.46 19.48
N ALA A 410 1.12 5.93 19.00
CA ALA A 410 1.39 4.49 18.94
C ALA A 410 1.64 3.83 20.32
N GLY A 411 1.60 4.60 21.42
CA GLY A 411 1.81 4.10 22.77
C GLY A 411 3.26 3.76 23.13
N ARG A 412 4.22 4.08 22.26
CA ARG A 412 5.63 3.70 22.42
C ARG A 412 6.32 4.51 23.51
N MET A 413 5.89 5.74 23.73
CA MET A 413 6.44 6.57 24.82
C MET A 413 5.92 6.16 26.20
N ASP A 414 4.72 5.57 26.26
CA ASP A 414 4.11 5.08 27.52
C ASP A 414 4.49 3.64 27.81
N ASN A 415 4.57 2.82 26.77
CA ASN A 415 4.99 1.44 26.82
C ASN A 415 6.12 1.19 25.79
N PRO A 416 7.38 1.56 26.12
CA PRO A 416 8.52 1.43 25.21
C PRO A 416 8.81 -0.02 24.85
N ASN A 417 8.36 -0.99 25.65
CA ASN A 417 8.50 -2.39 25.34
C ASN A 417 7.37 -2.98 24.50
N GLY A 418 6.30 -2.23 24.22
CA GLY A 418 5.17 -2.74 23.44
C GLY A 418 4.27 -3.69 24.23
N PRO A 419 3.13 -4.10 23.66
CA PRO A 419 2.14 -4.93 24.33
C PRO A 419 2.71 -6.33 24.64
N SER A 420 2.81 -6.67 25.93
CA SER A 420 3.36 -7.96 26.39
C SER A 420 2.50 -9.18 25.99
N GLU A 421 1.23 -8.94 25.65
CA GLU A 421 0.31 -9.94 25.11
C GLU A 421 0.76 -10.47 23.74
N TYR A 422 1.35 -9.62 22.89
CA TYR A 422 1.71 -9.96 21.51
C TYR A 422 3.23 -10.03 21.30
N ARG A 423 4.00 -9.21 22.02
CA ARG A 423 5.44 -9.09 21.81
C ARG A 423 6.15 -10.43 21.97
N SER A 424 6.98 -10.77 20.97
CA SER A 424 7.80 -11.99 20.95
C SER A 424 6.99 -13.29 21.15
N LYS A 425 5.67 -13.29 20.90
CA LYS A 425 4.82 -14.48 20.95
C LYS A 425 4.83 -15.18 19.60
N SER A 426 5.86 -15.98 19.35
CA SER A 426 6.03 -16.69 18.07
C SER A 426 4.82 -17.53 17.64
N ALA A 427 4.00 -18.01 18.58
CA ALA A 427 2.75 -18.73 18.28
C ALA A 427 1.69 -17.89 17.51
N LEU A 428 1.80 -16.56 17.52
CA LEU A 428 0.94 -15.68 16.73
C LEU A 428 1.38 -15.61 15.26
N ILE A 429 2.66 -15.85 14.97
CA ILE A 429 3.19 -15.83 13.59
C ILE A 429 2.59 -17.02 12.85
N GLY A 430 1.81 -16.75 11.80
CA GLY A 430 1.14 -17.80 11.05
C GLY A 430 0.05 -18.54 11.82
N ALA A 431 -0.54 -17.92 12.85
CA ALA A 431 -1.61 -18.52 13.64
C ALA A 431 -2.79 -18.95 12.76
N SER A 432 -3.45 -20.06 13.11
CA SER A 432 -4.57 -20.60 12.32
C SER A 432 -5.67 -19.57 12.09
N ALA A 433 -6.00 -18.76 13.10
CA ALA A 433 -7.01 -17.71 12.98
C ALA A 433 -6.64 -16.63 11.95
N HIS A 434 -5.34 -16.32 11.78
CA HIS A 434 -4.88 -15.38 10.75
C HIS A 434 -4.91 -16.02 9.37
N ARG A 435 -4.52 -17.30 9.27
CA ARG A 435 -4.62 -18.08 8.03
C ARG A 435 -6.06 -18.29 7.58
N ASP A 436 -7.01 -18.41 8.51
CA ASP A 436 -8.43 -18.49 8.19
C ASP A 436 -8.94 -17.19 7.55
N ILE A 437 -8.48 -16.03 8.04
CA ILE A 437 -8.73 -14.72 7.43
C ILE A 437 -8.09 -14.64 6.04
N ALA A 438 -6.84 -15.10 5.89
CA ALA A 438 -6.19 -15.11 4.58
C ALA A 438 -6.92 -16.03 3.58
N ARG A 439 -7.36 -17.22 4.00
CA ARG A 439 -8.17 -18.13 3.18
C ARG A 439 -9.53 -17.53 2.82
N GLU A 440 -10.16 -16.79 3.72
CA GLU A 440 -11.35 -15.97 3.41
C GLU A 440 -11.05 -14.93 2.32
N ALA A 441 -9.94 -14.21 2.46
CA ALA A 441 -9.53 -13.20 1.49
C ALA A 441 -9.23 -13.81 0.12
N VAL A 442 -8.57 -14.97 0.06
CA VAL A 442 -8.34 -15.70 -1.20
C VAL A 442 -9.68 -15.99 -1.88
N ARG A 443 -10.62 -16.64 -1.19
CA ARG A 443 -11.95 -16.97 -1.74
C ARG A 443 -12.66 -15.75 -2.31
N LYS A 444 -12.72 -14.66 -1.53
CA LYS A 444 -13.42 -13.42 -1.93
C LYS A 444 -12.71 -12.64 -3.03
N SER A 445 -11.41 -12.83 -3.21
CA SER A 445 -10.62 -12.11 -4.21
C SER A 445 -10.75 -12.68 -5.63
N MET A 446 -11.14 -13.96 -5.75
CA MET A 446 -11.18 -14.65 -7.03
C MET A 446 -12.28 -14.12 -7.95
N VAL A 447 -11.90 -13.83 -9.19
CA VAL A 447 -12.79 -13.29 -10.23
C VAL A 447 -12.95 -14.30 -11.36
N LEU A 448 -14.18 -14.76 -11.57
CA LEU A 448 -14.53 -15.66 -12.66
C LEU A 448 -14.80 -14.85 -13.93
N LEU A 449 -13.93 -14.96 -14.94
CA LEU A 449 -14.06 -14.24 -16.21
C LEU A 449 -14.87 -15.01 -17.25
N LYS A 450 -14.76 -16.34 -17.23
CA LYS A 450 -15.39 -17.23 -18.20
C LYS A 450 -15.77 -18.55 -17.54
N ASN A 451 -16.96 -19.09 -17.84
CA ASN A 451 -17.42 -20.40 -17.37
C ASN A 451 -18.36 -21.04 -18.41
N GLU A 452 -17.81 -21.59 -19.50
CA GLU A 452 -18.61 -22.23 -20.53
C GLU A 452 -19.22 -23.54 -20.02
N SER A 453 -20.47 -23.78 -20.42
CA SER A 453 -21.22 -25.01 -20.11
C SER A 453 -21.32 -25.34 -18.61
N GLY A 454 -21.05 -24.39 -17.71
CA GLY A 454 -21.11 -24.59 -16.26
C GLY A 454 -20.08 -25.60 -15.73
N ILE A 455 -18.86 -25.63 -16.29
CA ILE A 455 -17.80 -26.53 -15.83
C ILE A 455 -17.35 -26.26 -14.38
N LEU A 456 -17.43 -25.01 -13.93
CA LEU A 456 -17.30 -24.66 -12.53
C LEU A 456 -18.69 -24.52 -11.89
N PRO A 457 -18.88 -25.03 -10.66
CA PRO A 457 -17.87 -25.67 -9.80
C PRO A 457 -17.53 -27.11 -10.22
N ILE A 458 -16.28 -27.51 -10.01
CA ILE A 458 -15.80 -28.88 -10.26
C ILE A 458 -16.46 -29.84 -9.28
N SER A 459 -16.96 -30.98 -9.78
CA SER A 459 -17.45 -32.06 -8.91
C SER A 459 -16.33 -32.60 -8.00
N LYS A 460 -16.61 -32.71 -6.71
CA LYS A 460 -15.69 -33.33 -5.73
C LYS A 460 -15.44 -34.83 -5.94
N ASN A 461 -16.08 -35.46 -6.93
CA ASN A 461 -15.83 -36.85 -7.33
C ASN A 461 -15.18 -36.95 -8.72
N ALA A 462 -14.85 -35.82 -9.36
CA ALA A 462 -14.23 -35.81 -10.68
C ALA A 462 -12.81 -36.40 -10.65
N LYS A 463 -12.38 -36.90 -11.80
CA LYS A 463 -10.97 -37.13 -12.10
C LYS A 463 -10.37 -35.84 -12.65
N VAL A 464 -9.38 -35.29 -11.97
CA VAL A 464 -8.82 -33.97 -12.30
C VAL A 464 -7.33 -34.11 -12.58
N PHE A 465 -6.88 -33.64 -13.74
CA PHE A 465 -5.46 -33.44 -14.00
C PHE A 465 -5.11 -31.98 -13.68
N VAL A 466 -4.15 -31.76 -12.78
CA VAL A 466 -3.69 -30.42 -12.42
C VAL A 466 -2.29 -30.22 -12.97
N THR A 467 -2.08 -29.13 -13.71
CA THR A 467 -0.83 -28.86 -14.43
C THR A 467 -0.47 -27.37 -14.38
N GLY A 468 0.72 -27.03 -14.89
CA GLY A 468 1.29 -25.68 -14.88
C GLY A 468 2.19 -25.41 -13.68
N ILE A 469 3.24 -24.59 -13.90
CA ILE A 469 4.34 -24.39 -12.94
C ILE A 469 3.93 -23.68 -11.65
N PHE A 470 2.71 -23.13 -11.59
CA PHE A 470 2.16 -22.42 -10.45
C PHE A 470 1.35 -23.33 -9.52
N ALA A 471 0.91 -24.50 -10.00
CA ALA A 471 0.01 -25.37 -9.24
C ALA A 471 0.62 -25.84 -7.91
N GLU A 472 1.94 -26.08 -7.90
CA GLU A 472 2.68 -26.58 -6.72
C GLU A 472 3.78 -25.61 -6.27
N ASN A 473 3.52 -24.29 -6.29
CA ASN A 473 4.53 -23.28 -5.98
C ASN A 473 3.97 -22.12 -5.15
N ILE A 474 4.19 -22.15 -3.83
CA ILE A 474 3.72 -21.11 -2.91
C ILE A 474 4.38 -19.76 -3.21
N GLY A 475 5.68 -19.74 -3.51
CA GLY A 475 6.38 -18.50 -3.84
C GLY A 475 5.76 -17.75 -5.03
N TYR A 476 5.40 -18.48 -6.08
CA TYR A 476 4.78 -17.88 -7.26
C TYR A 476 3.37 -17.33 -6.97
N GLN A 477 2.55 -18.02 -6.18
CA GLN A 477 1.23 -17.50 -5.80
C GLN A 477 1.30 -16.34 -4.77
N CYS A 478 2.44 -16.15 -4.09
CA CYS A 478 2.63 -15.00 -3.19
C CYS A 478 3.05 -13.72 -3.93
N GLY A 479 3.85 -13.85 -4.99
CA GLY A 479 4.34 -12.70 -5.76
C GLY A 479 5.51 -11.96 -5.09
N GLY A 480 5.71 -10.69 -5.46
CA GLY A 480 6.74 -9.82 -4.90
C GLY A 480 6.54 -9.54 -3.41
N TRP A 481 7.54 -8.91 -2.78
CA TRP A 481 7.54 -8.59 -1.34
C TRP A 481 7.40 -9.80 -0.41
N THR A 482 7.72 -11.00 -0.89
CA THR A 482 7.64 -12.24 -0.11
C THR A 482 8.91 -13.06 -0.22
N ARG A 483 9.57 -13.36 0.91
CA ARG A 483 10.87 -14.07 0.95
C ARG A 483 11.96 -13.34 0.15
N GLY A 484 12.00 -12.02 0.25
CA GLY A 484 12.82 -11.16 -0.60
C GLY A 484 11.99 -10.05 -1.25
N TRP A 485 12.69 -9.01 -1.70
CA TRP A 485 12.09 -7.87 -2.39
C TRP A 485 11.32 -8.28 -3.67
N GLN A 486 11.97 -9.00 -4.58
CA GLN A 486 11.37 -9.43 -5.85
C GLN A 486 10.48 -10.68 -5.73
N GLY A 487 10.41 -11.28 -4.54
CA GLY A 487 9.74 -12.56 -4.34
C GLY A 487 10.64 -13.78 -4.50
N GLY A 488 10.12 -14.96 -4.13
CA GLY A 488 10.83 -16.24 -4.21
C GLY A 488 10.02 -17.32 -4.92
N SER A 489 10.64 -18.47 -5.19
CA SER A 489 9.98 -19.64 -5.77
C SER A 489 10.00 -20.84 -4.82
N GLY A 490 9.13 -21.81 -5.08
CA GLY A 490 9.07 -23.08 -4.36
C GLY A 490 8.27 -23.00 -3.05
N ASN A 491 8.28 -24.11 -2.32
CA ASN A 491 7.43 -24.32 -1.14
C ASN A 491 8.20 -24.29 0.19
N SER A 492 9.49 -24.62 0.17
CA SER A 492 10.30 -24.79 1.39
C SER A 492 10.46 -23.51 2.22
N GLY A 493 10.31 -22.34 1.58
CA GLY A 493 10.35 -21.04 2.25
C GLY A 493 9.09 -20.66 3.01
N PHE A 494 8.03 -21.47 2.92
CA PHE A 494 6.67 -21.13 3.36
C PHE A 494 6.10 -22.16 4.34
N PRO A 495 6.72 -22.37 5.52
CA PRO A 495 6.21 -23.33 6.48
C PRO A 495 4.78 -22.94 6.91
N GLY A 496 3.88 -23.93 6.89
CA GLY A 496 2.45 -23.73 7.16
C GLY A 496 1.61 -23.26 5.97
N GLY A 497 2.23 -22.81 4.87
CA GLY A 497 1.52 -22.44 3.65
C GLY A 497 1.06 -23.66 2.84
N THR A 498 0.06 -23.45 1.99
CA THR A 498 -0.54 -24.47 1.13
C THR A 498 -0.52 -24.00 -0.33
N ASN A 499 0.12 -24.76 -1.23
CA ASN A 499 0.02 -24.52 -2.67
C ASN A 499 -1.36 -24.94 -3.21
N ILE A 500 -1.74 -24.43 -4.38
CA ILE A 500 -3.05 -24.68 -5.00
C ILE A 500 -3.36 -26.18 -5.16
N LEU A 501 -2.43 -26.98 -5.69
CA LEU A 501 -2.63 -28.43 -5.86
C LEU A 501 -2.88 -29.14 -4.53
N SER A 502 -2.09 -28.81 -3.50
CA SER A 502 -2.27 -29.36 -2.16
C SER A 502 -3.60 -28.91 -1.56
N GLY A 503 -4.00 -27.65 -1.77
CA GLY A 503 -5.29 -27.12 -1.38
C GLY A 503 -6.46 -27.87 -2.05
N MET A 504 -6.36 -28.15 -3.35
CA MET A 504 -7.35 -28.93 -4.08
C MET A 504 -7.50 -30.34 -3.49
N LYS A 505 -6.38 -31.01 -3.19
CA LYS A 505 -6.39 -32.33 -2.53
C LYS A 505 -7.01 -32.30 -1.13
N GLN A 506 -6.81 -31.21 -0.38
CA GLN A 506 -7.41 -31.02 0.95
C GLN A 506 -8.92 -30.79 0.89
N VAL A 507 -9.40 -29.97 -0.05
CA VAL A 507 -10.82 -29.55 -0.16
C VAL A 507 -11.70 -30.61 -0.82
N ALA A 508 -11.13 -31.37 -1.78
CA ALA A 508 -11.83 -32.43 -2.51
C ALA A 508 -11.10 -33.78 -2.37
N PRO A 509 -11.07 -34.37 -1.15
CA PRO A 509 -10.37 -35.64 -0.92
C PRO A 509 -11.01 -36.83 -1.66
N SER A 510 -12.26 -36.70 -2.11
CA SER A 510 -12.95 -37.70 -2.92
C SER A 510 -12.66 -37.59 -4.42
N ALA A 511 -12.02 -36.50 -4.86
CA ALA A 511 -11.63 -36.32 -6.25
C ALA A 511 -10.39 -37.17 -6.55
N THR A 512 -10.30 -37.70 -7.77
CA THR A 512 -9.12 -38.46 -8.20
C THR A 512 -8.16 -37.54 -8.94
N PHE A 513 -7.01 -37.23 -8.34
CA PHE A 513 -5.97 -36.42 -8.99
C PHE A 513 -5.09 -37.32 -9.87
N THR A 514 -5.23 -37.19 -11.19
CA THR A 514 -4.53 -38.05 -12.15
C THR A 514 -3.14 -37.51 -12.49
N SER A 515 -2.26 -38.37 -13.01
CA SER A 515 -0.93 -37.98 -13.50
C SER A 515 -0.91 -37.60 -14.98
N SER A 516 -2.03 -37.78 -15.69
CA SER A 516 -2.17 -37.49 -17.12
C SER A 516 -3.52 -36.86 -17.42
N ALA A 517 -3.58 -36.03 -18.46
CA ALA A 517 -4.82 -35.46 -18.95
C ALA A 517 -5.76 -36.54 -19.51
N GLN A 518 -5.22 -37.60 -20.13
CA GLN A 518 -5.99 -38.68 -20.76
C GLN A 518 -6.91 -39.39 -19.77
N ASP A 519 -6.45 -39.56 -18.52
CA ASP A 519 -7.18 -40.27 -17.46
C ASP A 519 -8.17 -39.37 -16.69
N ALA A 520 -8.14 -38.05 -16.93
CA ALA A 520 -8.97 -37.07 -16.23
C ALA A 520 -10.30 -36.80 -16.95
N ASP A 521 -11.29 -36.30 -16.21
CA ASP A 521 -12.53 -35.75 -16.77
C ASP A 521 -12.29 -34.33 -17.29
N LEU A 522 -11.44 -33.56 -16.59
CA LEU A 522 -11.05 -32.20 -16.95
C LEU A 522 -9.64 -31.85 -16.46
N VAL A 523 -9.10 -30.76 -17.00
CA VAL A 523 -7.78 -30.21 -16.66
C VAL A 523 -7.95 -28.89 -15.90
N VAL A 524 -7.21 -28.73 -14.81
CA VAL A 524 -6.97 -27.44 -14.17
C VAL A 524 -5.56 -26.98 -14.50
N TYR A 525 -5.43 -25.90 -15.26
CA TYR A 525 -4.14 -25.37 -15.72
C TYR A 525 -3.80 -24.08 -14.99
N VAL A 526 -2.77 -24.11 -14.14
CA VAL A 526 -2.37 -22.99 -13.29
C VAL A 526 -1.14 -22.30 -13.88
N VAL A 527 -1.33 -21.10 -14.42
CA VAL A 527 -0.33 -20.32 -15.16
C VAL A 527 -0.37 -18.85 -14.77
N GLY A 528 0.65 -18.06 -15.13
CA GLY A 528 0.71 -16.69 -14.67
C GLY A 528 2.05 -15.97 -14.79
N GLU A 529 2.10 -14.80 -14.15
CA GLU A 529 3.31 -14.02 -13.93
C GLU A 529 4.12 -14.55 -12.75
N LYS A 530 5.43 -14.67 -12.91
CA LYS A 530 6.33 -14.93 -11.77
C LYS A 530 6.47 -13.70 -10.87
N PRO A 531 6.97 -13.84 -9.63
CA PRO A 531 7.16 -12.70 -8.73
C PRO A 531 8.04 -11.58 -9.28
N TYR A 532 7.62 -10.34 -9.04
CA TYR A 532 8.35 -9.10 -9.31
C TYR A 532 7.93 -7.99 -8.34
N ALA A 533 8.74 -6.94 -8.20
CA ALA A 533 8.38 -5.71 -7.50
C ALA A 533 9.03 -4.49 -8.17
N GLU A 534 8.38 -3.34 -8.05
CA GLU A 534 8.88 -2.05 -8.57
C GLU A 534 9.21 -2.12 -10.08
N TRP A 535 10.22 -1.37 -10.54
CA TRP A 535 10.61 -1.33 -11.96
C TRP A 535 11.02 -2.67 -12.57
N TYR A 536 11.31 -3.71 -11.77
CA TYR A 536 11.54 -5.05 -12.31
C TYR A 536 10.25 -5.74 -12.75
N GLY A 537 9.08 -5.18 -12.45
CA GLY A 537 7.80 -5.60 -13.02
C GLY A 537 7.36 -4.77 -14.22
N ASP A 538 8.12 -3.74 -14.60
CA ASP A 538 7.72 -2.78 -15.62
C ASP A 538 7.81 -3.36 -17.04
N TYR A 539 6.77 -3.17 -17.86
CA TYR A 539 6.83 -3.54 -19.27
C TYR A 539 7.34 -2.40 -20.15
N ARG A 540 8.49 -2.60 -20.82
CA ARG A 540 9.16 -1.58 -21.65
C ARG A 540 9.41 -1.99 -23.10
N GLY A 541 8.91 -3.16 -23.50
CA GLY A 541 9.00 -3.59 -24.90
C GLY A 541 8.06 -2.79 -25.81
N HIS A 542 8.21 -3.01 -27.12
CA HIS A 542 7.40 -2.31 -28.13
C HIS A 542 5.98 -2.87 -28.27
N ASP A 543 5.75 -4.13 -27.88
CA ASP A 543 4.47 -4.81 -28.06
C ASP A 543 4.08 -5.60 -26.81
N PHE A 544 3.13 -5.08 -26.02
CA PHE A 544 2.70 -5.71 -24.78
C PHE A 544 1.71 -6.88 -25.02
N GLU A 545 1.29 -7.12 -26.27
CA GLU A 545 0.30 -8.14 -26.61
C GLU A 545 0.77 -9.54 -26.21
N GLY A 546 -0.06 -10.24 -25.44
CA GLY A 546 0.22 -11.58 -24.95
C GLY A 546 1.43 -11.70 -24.03
N GLN A 547 2.08 -10.61 -23.61
CA GLN A 547 3.32 -10.64 -22.83
C GLN A 547 3.06 -10.83 -21.34
N ILE A 548 3.79 -11.75 -20.72
CA ILE A 548 3.71 -12.08 -19.30
C ILE A 548 5.12 -11.99 -18.69
N PHE A 549 5.23 -11.40 -17.50
CA PHE A 549 6.51 -11.34 -16.79
C PHE A 549 7.01 -12.73 -16.38
N GLN A 550 8.30 -13.02 -16.63
CA GLN A 550 8.88 -14.35 -16.36
C GLN A 550 10.21 -14.36 -15.60
N SER A 551 10.95 -13.26 -15.58
CA SER A 551 12.19 -13.14 -14.80
C SER A 551 12.71 -11.72 -14.86
N TYR A 552 13.67 -11.42 -14.01
CA TYR A 552 14.46 -10.20 -14.08
C TYR A 552 15.94 -10.56 -13.99
N ASP A 553 16.79 -9.66 -14.49
CA ASP A 553 18.23 -9.66 -14.24
C ASP A 553 18.65 -8.33 -13.61
N TRP A 554 19.51 -8.37 -12.59
CA TRP A 554 19.92 -7.18 -11.83
C TRP A 554 20.63 -6.12 -12.69
N GLY A 555 21.24 -6.53 -13.81
CA GLY A 555 21.85 -5.62 -14.79
C GLY A 555 21.05 -5.48 -16.10
N GLY A 556 20.20 -6.46 -16.42
CA GLY A 556 19.49 -6.57 -17.69
C GLY A 556 18.01 -6.18 -17.68
N GLY A 557 17.42 -5.94 -16.51
CA GLY A 557 16.02 -5.55 -16.38
C GLY A 557 15.03 -6.71 -16.53
N PRO A 558 13.74 -6.41 -16.77
CA PRO A 558 12.69 -7.41 -16.80
C PRO A 558 12.67 -8.20 -18.11
N THR A 559 12.33 -9.48 -18.02
CA THR A 559 12.08 -10.39 -19.14
C THR A 559 10.61 -10.76 -19.19
N PHE A 560 9.97 -10.41 -20.29
CA PHE A 560 8.62 -10.84 -20.63
C PHE A 560 8.67 -11.87 -21.75
N ARG A 561 7.67 -12.76 -21.76
CA ARG A 561 7.50 -13.77 -22.81
C ARG A 561 6.04 -13.83 -23.22
N SER A 562 5.80 -14.05 -24.50
CA SER A 562 4.43 -14.20 -25.02
C SER A 562 3.81 -15.52 -24.55
N ILE A 563 2.49 -15.55 -24.40
CA ILE A 563 1.70 -16.75 -24.09
C ILE A 563 1.94 -17.91 -25.09
N GLU A 564 2.23 -17.60 -26.36
CA GLU A 564 2.59 -18.58 -27.39
C GLU A 564 3.97 -19.15 -27.11
N SER A 565 4.96 -18.30 -26.85
CA SER A 565 6.34 -18.75 -26.57
C SER A 565 6.44 -19.55 -25.28
N LEU A 566 5.52 -19.33 -24.34
CA LEU A 566 5.38 -20.10 -23.11
C LEU A 566 4.65 -21.44 -23.32
N GLY A 567 4.10 -21.67 -24.51
CA GLY A 567 3.38 -22.89 -24.86
C GLY A 567 1.99 -22.99 -24.25
N TYR A 568 1.43 -21.91 -23.69
CA TYR A 568 0.14 -21.97 -22.98
C TYR A 568 -1.00 -22.32 -23.94
N LEU A 569 -1.03 -21.71 -25.11
CA LEU A 569 -2.07 -21.99 -26.12
C LEU A 569 -1.95 -23.41 -26.69
N SER A 570 -0.74 -23.81 -27.10
CA SER A 570 -0.51 -25.16 -27.62
C SER A 570 -0.82 -26.25 -26.60
N GLN A 571 -0.56 -25.99 -25.32
CA GLN A 571 -0.88 -26.94 -24.25
C GLN A 571 -2.39 -27.10 -24.05
N ILE A 572 -3.16 -26.01 -24.17
CA ILE A 572 -4.63 -26.06 -24.14
C ILE A 572 -5.16 -26.81 -25.36
N ASP A 573 -4.65 -26.53 -26.56
CA ASP A 573 -5.02 -27.24 -27.79
C ASP A 573 -4.78 -28.74 -27.66
N GLU A 574 -3.67 -29.16 -27.06
CA GLU A 574 -3.38 -30.57 -26.77
C GLU A 574 -4.44 -31.21 -25.85
N TYR A 575 -4.87 -30.50 -24.81
CA TYR A 575 -5.93 -30.99 -23.91
C TYR A 575 -7.28 -31.08 -24.60
N HIS A 576 -7.64 -30.09 -25.41
CA HIS A 576 -8.85 -30.10 -26.23
C HIS A 576 -8.84 -31.24 -27.26
N ASN A 577 -7.71 -31.48 -27.93
CA ASN A 577 -7.53 -32.61 -28.84
C ASN A 577 -7.64 -33.97 -28.14
N ALA A 578 -7.30 -34.04 -26.86
CA ALA A 578 -7.55 -35.20 -26.00
C ALA A 578 -9.00 -35.29 -25.47
N GLY A 579 -9.90 -34.39 -25.92
CA GLY A 579 -11.30 -34.34 -25.51
C GLY A 579 -11.52 -33.82 -24.09
N LYS A 580 -10.55 -33.12 -23.51
CA LYS A 580 -10.61 -32.60 -22.13
C LYS A 580 -11.02 -31.15 -22.13
N LYS A 581 -11.81 -30.78 -21.13
CA LYS A 581 -12.13 -29.38 -20.84
C LYS A 581 -11.06 -28.76 -19.95
N VAL A 582 -10.77 -27.47 -20.14
CA VAL A 582 -9.70 -26.76 -19.43
C VAL A 582 -10.24 -25.61 -18.60
N VAL A 583 -10.00 -25.68 -17.30
CA VAL A 583 -10.16 -24.59 -16.35
C VAL A 583 -8.80 -23.94 -16.13
N THR A 584 -8.62 -22.72 -16.62
CA THR A 584 -7.39 -21.95 -16.40
C THR A 584 -7.52 -21.13 -15.11
N VAL A 585 -6.55 -21.30 -14.20
CA VAL A 585 -6.37 -20.45 -13.01
C VAL A 585 -5.18 -19.55 -13.25
N PHE A 586 -5.43 -18.26 -13.33
CA PHE A 586 -4.43 -17.25 -13.71
C PHE A 586 -3.91 -16.50 -12.49
N ILE A 587 -2.60 -16.62 -12.24
CA ILE A 587 -1.85 -15.93 -11.19
C ILE A 587 -1.22 -14.68 -11.79
N THR A 588 -1.61 -13.49 -11.34
CA THR A 588 -1.15 -12.23 -11.95
C THR A 588 -1.23 -11.07 -10.98
N GLY A 589 -0.32 -10.09 -11.15
CA GLY A 589 -0.38 -8.84 -10.41
C GLY A 589 -1.27 -7.77 -11.06
N ARG A 590 -1.79 -8.03 -12.27
CA ARG A 590 -2.45 -7.02 -13.10
C ARG A 590 -3.34 -7.63 -14.20
N PRO A 591 -4.28 -6.86 -14.77
CA PRO A 591 -4.86 -7.19 -16.06
C PRO A 591 -3.78 -7.24 -17.15
N LEU A 592 -3.94 -8.14 -18.12
CA LEU A 592 -2.99 -8.32 -19.22
C LEU A 592 -3.74 -8.51 -20.55
N PRO A 593 -3.18 -8.04 -21.68
CA PRO A 593 -3.78 -8.22 -23.01
C PRO A 593 -3.55 -9.65 -23.51
N ILE A 594 -4.28 -10.60 -22.92
CA ILE A 594 -4.15 -12.06 -23.12
C ILE A 594 -5.47 -12.68 -23.59
N SER A 595 -6.27 -11.93 -24.36
CA SER A 595 -7.55 -12.39 -24.93
C SER A 595 -7.48 -13.78 -25.59
N PRO A 596 -6.40 -14.16 -26.32
CA PRO A 596 -6.29 -15.51 -26.87
C PRO A 596 -6.30 -16.61 -25.81
N LEU A 597 -5.62 -16.40 -24.66
CA LEU A 597 -5.57 -17.38 -23.57
C LEU A 597 -6.92 -17.55 -22.89
N ILE A 598 -7.64 -16.44 -22.66
CA ILE A 598 -8.99 -16.45 -22.09
C ILE A 598 -9.95 -17.17 -23.04
N THR A 599 -9.86 -16.88 -24.34
CA THR A 599 -10.72 -17.48 -25.37
C THR A 599 -10.50 -18.98 -25.47
N ALA A 600 -9.24 -19.44 -25.45
CA ALA A 600 -8.88 -20.85 -25.54
C ALA A 600 -9.33 -21.68 -24.32
N SER A 601 -9.55 -21.05 -23.15
CA SER A 601 -9.96 -21.77 -21.93
C SER A 601 -11.48 -22.02 -21.91
N ASP A 602 -11.95 -23.15 -21.38
CA ASP A 602 -13.41 -23.38 -21.19
C ASP A 602 -13.93 -22.60 -19.98
N ALA A 603 -13.13 -22.50 -18.92
CA ALA A 603 -13.33 -21.55 -17.83
C ALA A 603 -12.03 -20.82 -17.52
N PHE A 604 -12.13 -19.55 -17.12
CA PHE A 604 -10.99 -18.71 -16.80
C PHE A 604 -11.22 -17.97 -15.48
N MET A 605 -10.37 -18.27 -14.50
CA MET A 605 -10.43 -17.75 -13.14
C MET A 605 -9.17 -16.96 -12.84
N VAL A 606 -9.33 -15.71 -12.38
CA VAL A 606 -8.22 -14.89 -11.92
C VAL A 606 -8.11 -15.04 -10.40
N ALA A 607 -6.96 -15.51 -9.92
CA ALA A 607 -6.69 -15.64 -8.48
C ALA A 607 -5.74 -14.56 -7.95
N TRP A 608 -5.30 -13.64 -8.81
CA TRP A 608 -4.35 -12.58 -8.50
C TRP A 608 -3.04 -13.15 -7.92
N LEU A 609 -2.57 -12.62 -6.79
CA LEU A 609 -1.47 -13.14 -5.98
C LEU A 609 -2.05 -13.53 -4.61
N PRO A 610 -2.58 -14.75 -4.44
CA PRO A 610 -3.42 -15.11 -3.29
C PRO A 610 -2.67 -15.32 -1.96
N GLY A 611 -1.33 -15.30 -1.94
CA GLY A 611 -0.56 -15.47 -0.69
C GLY A 611 -0.45 -16.95 -0.27
N THR A 612 -0.35 -17.25 1.03
CA THR A 612 0.00 -18.60 1.51
C THR A 612 -1.15 -19.62 1.52
N GLU A 613 -2.39 -19.17 1.42
CA GLU A 613 -3.58 -20.01 1.68
C GLU A 613 -4.22 -20.55 0.40
N GLY A 614 -3.47 -21.33 -0.40
CA GLY A 614 -3.92 -21.86 -1.69
C GLY A 614 -5.17 -22.77 -1.62
N ALA A 615 -5.53 -23.27 -0.44
CA ALA A 615 -6.80 -23.96 -0.23
C ALA A 615 -8.02 -23.05 -0.48
N GLY A 616 -7.90 -21.73 -0.31
CA GLY A 616 -8.94 -20.78 -0.67
C GLY A 616 -9.25 -20.75 -2.17
N VAL A 617 -8.27 -21.10 -3.02
CA VAL A 617 -8.51 -21.27 -4.46
C VAL A 617 -9.38 -22.49 -4.72
N ALA A 618 -9.08 -23.59 -4.04
CA ALA A 618 -9.83 -24.82 -4.15
C ALA A 618 -11.26 -24.71 -3.61
N ASP A 619 -11.47 -23.97 -2.51
CA ASP A 619 -12.80 -23.69 -1.96
C ASP A 619 -13.74 -23.11 -3.02
N VAL A 620 -13.23 -22.22 -3.86
CA VAL A 620 -13.99 -21.68 -4.99
C VAL A 620 -14.13 -22.75 -6.06
N LEU A 621 -13.03 -23.27 -6.61
CA LEU A 621 -13.07 -24.22 -7.74
C LEU A 621 -14.03 -25.41 -7.55
N PHE A 622 -14.17 -25.93 -6.33
CA PHE A 622 -15.05 -27.06 -6.00
C PHE A 622 -16.43 -26.67 -5.45
N GLY A 623 -16.75 -25.37 -5.39
CA GLY A 623 -18.08 -24.89 -5.03
C GLY A 623 -18.40 -24.86 -3.55
N ASP A 624 -17.41 -25.00 -2.66
CA ASP A 624 -17.63 -24.73 -1.22
C ASP A 624 -17.96 -23.25 -1.00
N HIS A 625 -17.44 -22.39 -1.88
CA HIS A 625 -17.79 -20.98 -1.98
C HIS A 625 -18.01 -20.56 -3.44
N ALA A 626 -19.09 -19.84 -3.71
CA ALA A 626 -19.27 -19.20 -5.01
C ALA A 626 -18.26 -18.03 -5.18
N PRO A 627 -17.74 -17.78 -6.40
CA PRO A 627 -16.90 -16.62 -6.64
C PRO A 627 -17.72 -15.35 -6.48
N THR A 628 -17.19 -14.44 -5.66
CA THR A 628 -17.79 -13.14 -5.36
C THR A 628 -16.93 -11.97 -5.82
N GLY A 629 -15.66 -12.22 -6.15
CA GLY A 629 -14.72 -11.19 -6.52
C GLY A 629 -15.15 -10.45 -7.78
N LYS A 630 -14.91 -9.14 -7.80
CA LYS A 630 -15.19 -8.25 -8.92
C LYS A 630 -13.92 -7.58 -9.38
N LEU A 631 -13.73 -7.48 -10.70
CA LEU A 631 -12.54 -6.86 -11.29
C LEU A 631 -12.29 -5.46 -10.67
N PRO A 632 -11.14 -5.24 -10.02
CA PRO A 632 -10.74 -3.94 -9.48
C PRO A 632 -10.12 -3.02 -10.56
N HIS A 633 -9.95 -3.55 -11.76
CA HIS A 633 -9.42 -2.88 -12.94
C HIS A 633 -10.22 -3.28 -14.18
N SER A 634 -10.29 -2.41 -15.18
CA SER A 634 -10.75 -2.75 -16.51
C SER A 634 -9.79 -3.74 -17.16
N TRP A 635 -10.29 -4.78 -17.84
CA TRP A 635 -9.45 -5.78 -18.48
C TRP A 635 -9.25 -5.47 -19.97
N PRO A 636 -8.02 -5.24 -20.46
CA PRO A 636 -7.79 -4.89 -21.86
C PRO A 636 -8.06 -6.08 -22.79
N ALA A 637 -8.74 -5.82 -23.90
CA ALA A 637 -8.89 -6.75 -25.02
C ALA A 637 -7.61 -6.89 -25.85
N SER A 638 -6.78 -5.84 -25.88
CA SER A 638 -5.49 -5.81 -26.60
C SER A 638 -4.55 -4.77 -25.99
N ALA A 639 -3.26 -4.89 -26.28
CA ALA A 639 -2.22 -3.99 -25.81
C ALA A 639 -2.41 -2.55 -26.29
N SER A 640 -3.04 -2.35 -27.45
CA SER A 640 -3.36 -1.03 -27.99
C SER A 640 -4.34 -0.22 -27.13
N GLN A 641 -5.06 -0.86 -26.22
CA GLN A 641 -5.97 -0.17 -25.29
C GLN A 641 -5.23 0.42 -24.09
N ILE A 642 -4.04 -0.06 -23.76
CA ILE A 642 -3.30 0.30 -22.55
C ILE A 642 -2.68 1.70 -22.68
N PRO A 643 -2.86 2.60 -21.68
CA PRO A 643 -3.60 2.39 -20.43
C PRO A 643 -5.12 2.37 -20.63
N ILE A 644 -5.85 1.46 -20.01
CA ILE A 644 -7.34 1.46 -20.04
C ILE A 644 -7.91 1.60 -18.63
N ASN A 645 -8.92 2.46 -18.46
CA ASN A 645 -9.53 2.74 -17.17
C ASN A 645 -11.03 3.09 -17.29
N VAL A 646 -11.79 2.91 -16.21
CA VAL A 646 -13.17 3.43 -16.13
C VAL A 646 -13.20 4.92 -16.47
N GLY A 647 -14.11 5.28 -17.37
CA GLY A 647 -14.40 6.67 -17.74
C GLY A 647 -13.51 7.25 -18.83
N ASP A 648 -12.56 6.49 -19.40
CA ASP A 648 -11.66 6.97 -20.45
C ASP A 648 -12.24 6.86 -21.88
N GLY A 649 -13.46 6.34 -22.01
CA GLY A 649 -14.18 6.18 -23.29
C GLY A 649 -13.78 4.95 -24.11
N LYS A 650 -12.87 4.09 -23.63
CA LYS A 650 -12.53 2.80 -24.26
C LYS A 650 -13.49 1.71 -23.79
N THR A 651 -13.67 0.68 -24.60
CA THR A 651 -14.45 -0.51 -24.25
C THR A 651 -13.50 -1.66 -23.89
N PRO A 652 -13.37 -2.05 -22.62
CA PRO A 652 -12.54 -3.19 -22.22
C PRO A 652 -13.14 -4.53 -22.67
N LEU A 653 -12.33 -5.59 -22.61
CA LEU A 653 -12.83 -6.97 -22.77
C LEU A 653 -13.79 -7.33 -21.63
N TYR A 654 -13.40 -6.95 -20.41
CA TYR A 654 -14.23 -7.06 -19.22
C TYR A 654 -14.18 -5.74 -18.47
N GLU A 655 -15.35 -5.16 -18.22
CA GLU A 655 -15.50 -3.90 -17.50
C GLU A 655 -15.00 -4.01 -16.06
N TYR A 656 -14.56 -2.89 -15.49
CA TYR A 656 -14.41 -2.76 -14.04
C TYR A 656 -15.70 -3.23 -13.32
N GLY A 657 -15.53 -3.98 -12.23
CA GLY A 657 -16.65 -4.57 -11.50
C GLY A 657 -17.23 -5.84 -12.14
N TYR A 658 -16.70 -6.31 -13.27
CA TYR A 658 -17.09 -7.60 -13.85
C TYR A 658 -16.67 -8.79 -12.97
N GLY A 659 -17.44 -9.86 -12.99
CA GLY A 659 -17.10 -11.13 -12.33
C GLY A 659 -18.33 -12.02 -12.26
N LEU A 660 -18.26 -13.19 -12.89
CA LEU A 660 -19.34 -14.17 -12.91
C LEU A 660 -19.49 -14.86 -11.54
N SER A 661 -20.65 -15.49 -11.34
CA SER A 661 -20.90 -16.45 -10.25
C SER A 661 -21.33 -17.80 -10.84
N TYR A 662 -21.63 -18.79 -9.98
CA TYR A 662 -22.11 -20.11 -10.41
C TYR A 662 -23.57 -20.13 -10.85
#